data_AF-A0A6P0XAL0-F1
#
_entry.id   AF-A0A6P0XAL0-F1
#
_cell.length_a   1.000
_cell.length_b   1.000
_cell.length_c   1.000
_cell.angle_alpha   90.00
_cell.angle_beta   90.00
_cell.angle_gamma   90.00
#
_symmetry.space_group_name_H-M   'P 1'
#
loop_
_entity.id
_entity.type
_entity.pdbx_description
1 polymer ?
#
loop_
_entity_poly.entity_id
_entity_poly.type
_entity_poly.pdbx_seq_one_letter_code
_entity_poly.pdbx_strand_id
1 'polypeptide(L)'
;MTDEKQNTQEPEQKSDDEVSQTPDNQLKLDDEVSQTPGTDEKDEKCFGEDQYSSKGKSWNPFRKQKDESKDPSQFYTKEENSKYSNLPKQLLEKWIERNQTEIKTLEQQYDELTEDIENLSEEKIDTHSLAQQRKIQKKLDRCSRERKDTRQKLEQLEKDLSELNEELRKRKSNRDRNEGAGNGVGSSNSSQEVESITAHSLFASGDTIQKTVLYVATFFPELNPQDFKRVVSLLLEGQTKTIPLKESIITEEGKTQVKETQKEKLLTEIWQESFEQSDGYLQSCYLKVIRLNGVQGIDFTIPSLKSEFLTYFEEQQAFYLEEQLQKTQRLDLLLDTSDDVAIKAIDVAVKASIDYPSSYAEDWLIELLVKIAQKDKRRINPLLARLSYLIYRLQIEPDYSRAKDIAQSFLESLMLVESLMSPENQSLTFEIVQDLMDKHLRSGSLGVQPAKQLLTWLKKLLDQENKNEKEKEKEKEKEKLQKLQADVYNLLNRLLWQSGFYYYIYDFLEILKEWLPEKDIPSENYSPSNISALLLLFVYCKETVLIWNSRLDWYGEWPSIYPLFAPLKNQDGSYTSNRFDRELDILFSWLFHSTSQKELALINVFNSLQLDDIERTNINPLEEIGDFIAEWLVILRGFDDVESDKEVENLIEDMARSIISNTSRSLKSELSDFWTSLTEKYLDQGAKSNQLGDRKLQKQFTARRKILRDFKKKFRALQKEMKAAK
;
A
#
# COMPACT_ATOMS: atom_id res chain seq x y z
N MET A 1 -46.94 -55.78 44.92
CA MET A 1 -45.60 -55.90 45.53
C MET A 1 -45.19 -54.47 45.84
N THR A 2 -45.66 -53.90 46.95
CA THR A 2 -45.01 -53.89 48.29
C THR A 2 -43.63 -53.21 48.17
N ASP A 3 -43.32 -52.05 48.76
CA ASP A 3 -43.79 -51.38 49.99
C ASP A 3 -43.43 -49.87 49.86
N GLU A 4 -44.28 -48.91 50.25
CA GLU A 4 -44.41 -48.33 51.62
C GLU A 4 -43.09 -47.75 52.17
N LYS A 5 -42.98 -46.61 52.87
CA LYS A 5 -43.88 -45.59 53.44
C LYS A 5 -42.92 -44.53 54.04
N GLN A 6 -43.20 -43.22 53.87
CA GLN A 6 -43.80 -42.33 54.89
C GLN A 6 -42.84 -41.79 55.98
N ASN A 7 -42.79 -40.45 56.03
CA ASN A 7 -43.24 -39.60 57.15
C ASN A 7 -42.23 -38.90 58.10
N THR A 8 -42.52 -37.60 58.26
CA THR A 8 -42.58 -36.76 59.49
C THR A 8 -41.33 -36.17 60.18
N GLN A 9 -41.35 -34.82 60.19
CA GLN A 9 -41.25 -33.88 61.33
C GLN A 9 -39.96 -33.77 62.19
N GLU A 10 -39.39 -32.55 62.16
CA GLU A 10 -38.91 -31.62 63.23
C GLU A 10 -38.92 -32.07 64.71
N PRO A 11 -38.24 -31.39 65.69
CA PRO A 11 -37.63 -30.04 65.69
C PRO A 11 -36.27 -29.90 66.46
N GLU A 12 -35.80 -28.65 66.59
CA GLU A 12 -35.19 -28.00 67.79
C GLU A 12 -33.80 -27.32 67.69
N GLN A 13 -33.87 -25.99 67.85
CA GLN A 13 -33.11 -25.11 68.77
C GLN A 13 -31.65 -24.69 68.47
N LYS A 14 -31.47 -23.37 68.24
CA LYS A 14 -30.78 -22.37 69.12
C LYS A 14 -30.56 -21.08 68.31
N SER A 15 -31.24 -19.98 68.60
CA SER A 15 -31.06 -18.99 69.69
C SER A 15 -30.04 -17.89 69.35
N ASP A 16 -30.52 -16.66 69.55
CA ASP A 16 -29.82 -15.41 69.90
C ASP A 16 -29.60 -14.35 68.80
N ASP A 17 -30.59 -13.44 68.79
CA ASP A 17 -30.51 -11.98 69.01
C ASP A 17 -29.98 -11.01 67.93
N GLU A 18 -30.98 -10.40 67.28
CA GLU A 18 -31.31 -8.96 67.20
C GLU A 18 -30.21 -7.92 66.86
N VAL A 19 -30.31 -7.18 65.73
CA VAL A 19 -31.32 -6.14 65.37
C VAL A 19 -31.12 -4.87 66.20
N SER A 20 -30.71 -3.76 65.59
CA SER A 20 -31.56 -2.65 65.13
C SER A 20 -30.61 -1.48 64.76
N GLN A 21 -30.85 -0.55 63.85
CA GLN A 21 -32.06 0.20 63.54
C GLN A 21 -32.06 0.70 62.08
N THR A 22 -33.17 0.39 61.42
CA THR A 22 -33.93 1.07 60.36
C THR A 22 -34.37 2.51 60.75
N PRO A 23 -35.25 3.24 60.01
CA PRO A 23 -35.44 3.45 58.55
C PRO A 23 -35.95 4.89 58.16
N ASP A 24 -36.26 5.07 56.86
CA ASP A 24 -37.46 5.76 56.29
C ASP A 24 -37.73 7.27 56.56
N ASN A 25 -38.39 8.08 55.72
CA ASN A 25 -39.34 7.83 54.64
C ASN A 25 -39.57 9.10 53.78
N GLN A 26 -39.80 8.89 52.48
CA GLN A 26 -40.92 9.38 51.63
C GLN A 26 -41.37 10.86 51.52
N LEU A 27 -41.38 11.32 50.25
CA LEU A 27 -42.47 11.92 49.42
C LEU A 27 -43.21 13.22 49.82
N LYS A 28 -43.19 14.22 48.90
CA LYS A 28 -44.33 14.77 48.09
C LYS A 28 -43.95 16.12 47.40
N LEU A 29 -44.19 16.28 46.08
CA LEU A 29 -45.22 17.12 45.37
C LEU A 29 -45.18 18.62 45.75
N ASP A 30 -45.35 19.64 44.91
CA ASP A 30 -45.49 19.90 43.46
C ASP A 30 -45.39 21.46 43.31
N ASP A 31 -45.41 21.94 42.06
CA ASP A 31 -45.98 23.22 41.59
C ASP A 31 -45.09 24.28 40.92
N GLU A 32 -45.69 24.77 39.84
CA GLU A 32 -45.23 25.58 38.72
C GLU A 32 -45.07 27.09 38.99
N VAL A 33 -44.50 27.74 37.96
CA VAL A 33 -44.84 29.06 37.38
C VAL A 33 -43.72 30.11 37.41
N SER A 34 -43.34 30.43 36.18
CA SER A 34 -42.57 31.53 35.60
C SER A 34 -42.68 32.94 36.23
N GLN A 35 -41.57 33.70 36.20
CA GLN A 35 -41.45 35.02 35.54
C GLN A 35 -40.00 35.58 35.59
N THR A 36 -39.57 36.12 34.44
CA THR A 36 -38.38 36.94 34.07
C THR A 36 -38.34 38.34 34.76
N PRO A 37 -37.44 39.31 34.41
CA PRO A 37 -36.02 39.32 33.92
C PRO A 37 -35.13 40.47 34.53
N GLY A 38 -33.85 40.51 34.13
CA GLY A 38 -33.02 41.73 34.02
C GLY A 38 -32.31 42.16 35.32
N THR A 39 -31.13 42.77 35.33
CA THR A 39 -30.27 43.46 34.36
C THR A 39 -28.99 43.84 35.14
N ASP A 40 -27.85 43.89 34.45
CA ASP A 40 -26.73 44.85 34.62
C ASP A 40 -26.09 44.99 36.02
N GLU A 41 -24.78 45.13 36.26
CA GLU A 41 -23.64 45.69 35.53
C GLU A 41 -22.43 45.54 36.51
N LYS A 42 -21.18 45.44 35.98
CA LYS A 42 -19.91 45.96 36.58
C LYS A 42 -19.38 45.31 37.89
N ASP A 43 -18.09 45.18 38.18
CA ASP A 43 -16.80 45.55 37.57
C ASP A 43 -15.69 44.73 38.29
N GLU A 44 -14.55 44.52 37.60
CA GLU A 44 -13.13 44.47 38.05
C GLU A 44 -12.74 43.83 39.43
N LYS A 45 -11.63 43.11 39.67
CA LYS A 45 -10.39 42.70 38.96
C LYS A 45 -9.60 41.76 39.92
N CYS A 46 -8.89 40.76 39.35
CA CYS A 46 -7.62 40.11 39.77
C CYS A 46 -7.50 39.49 41.19
N PHE A 47 -7.06 38.24 41.43
CA PHE A 47 -5.82 37.54 40.99
C PHE A 47 -5.89 36.00 41.26
N GLY A 48 -5.17 35.21 40.43
CA GLY A 48 -4.61 33.85 40.68
C GLY A 48 -5.60 32.68 40.85
N GLU A 49 -5.45 31.45 40.34
CA GLU A 49 -4.35 30.63 39.79
C GLU A 49 -4.98 29.55 38.87
N ASP A 50 -4.18 29.03 37.93
CA ASP A 50 -4.19 27.72 37.26
C ASP A 50 -5.47 26.85 37.16
N GLN A 51 -5.88 26.51 35.93
CA GLN A 51 -6.13 25.11 35.47
C GLN A 51 -6.57 25.03 33.98
N TYR A 52 -5.89 24.13 33.24
CA TYR A 52 -6.27 23.37 32.03
C TYR A 52 -7.31 23.92 31.03
N SER A 53 -6.83 24.24 29.81
CA SER A 53 -7.63 24.26 28.58
C SER A 53 -6.97 23.38 27.52
N SER A 54 -7.66 22.30 27.10
CA SER A 54 -7.35 21.60 25.85
C SER A 54 -8.55 21.71 24.91
N LYS A 55 -8.44 22.59 23.91
CA LYS A 55 -9.31 22.60 22.73
C LYS A 55 -8.54 21.96 21.58
N GLY A 56 -9.06 20.83 21.11
CA GLY A 56 -8.57 20.10 19.95
C GLY A 56 -8.60 20.95 18.68
N LYS A 57 -7.46 21.00 17.99
CA LYS A 57 -7.33 21.60 16.66
C LYS A 57 -7.54 20.52 15.60
N SER A 58 -8.54 20.78 14.76
CA SER A 58 -8.78 20.09 13.49
C SER A 58 -7.61 20.34 12.53
N TRP A 59 -7.18 19.28 11.84
CA TRP A 59 -6.07 19.26 10.90
C TRP A 59 -6.61 19.43 9.47
N ASN A 60 -6.05 20.37 8.70
CA ASN A 60 -6.46 20.67 7.32
C ASN A 60 -5.20 20.66 6.42
N PRO A 61 -5.07 19.71 5.47
CA PRO A 61 -3.79 19.46 4.80
C PRO A 61 -3.72 20.11 3.41
N PHE A 62 -3.95 21.42 3.27
CA PHE A 62 -3.63 22.13 2.03
C PHE A 62 -3.22 23.58 2.31
N ARG A 63 -1.91 23.84 2.45
CA ARG A 63 -1.36 25.19 2.33
C ARG A 63 0.06 25.15 1.74
N LYS A 64 0.17 25.38 0.43
CA LYS A 64 1.44 25.71 -0.23
C LYS A 64 1.81 27.15 0.09
N GLN A 65 2.98 27.37 0.70
CA GLN A 65 3.61 28.69 0.76
C GLN A 65 4.38 28.95 -0.54
N LYS A 66 4.09 30.10 -1.16
CA LYS A 66 4.90 30.75 -2.19
C LYS A 66 6.05 31.48 -1.50
N ASP A 67 7.24 31.43 -2.08
CA ASP A 67 8.23 32.50 -1.96
C ASP A 67 8.92 32.73 -3.31
N GLU A 68 9.20 34.01 -3.58
CA GLU A 68 9.64 34.56 -4.86
C GLU A 68 11.16 34.74 -4.97
N SER A 69 11.63 34.68 -6.22
CA SER A 69 12.84 35.30 -6.80
C SER A 69 14.19 34.57 -6.67
N LYS A 70 14.69 34.07 -7.80
CA LYS A 70 15.67 34.77 -8.68
C LYS A 70 16.02 33.91 -9.89
N ASP A 71 15.87 34.51 -11.08
CA ASP A 71 16.37 33.99 -12.35
C ASP A 71 17.90 34.18 -12.40
N PRO A 72 18.66 33.14 -12.80
CA PRO A 72 19.51 33.35 -13.97
C PRO A 72 19.52 32.12 -14.88
N SER A 73 18.75 32.21 -15.95
CA SER A 73 19.06 31.59 -17.23
C SER A 73 20.50 31.90 -17.67
N GLN A 74 21.07 30.95 -18.42
CA GLN A 74 22.37 30.95 -19.12
C GLN A 74 23.54 30.29 -18.37
N PHE A 75 23.67 28.96 -18.54
CA PHE A 75 24.77 28.28 -19.28
C PHE A 75 24.54 26.76 -19.17
N TYR A 76 23.81 26.21 -20.15
CA TYR A 76 23.56 24.77 -20.31
C TYR A 76 24.48 24.20 -21.38
N THR A 77 25.29 23.22 -21.03
CA THR A 77 25.58 22.04 -21.87
C THR A 77 25.91 20.89 -20.93
N LYS A 78 24.87 20.17 -20.49
CA LYS A 78 24.95 18.92 -19.70
C LYS A 78 24.83 17.75 -20.68
N GLU A 79 25.76 16.80 -20.63
CA GLU A 79 25.49 15.44 -21.08
C GLU A 79 24.81 14.70 -19.93
N GLU A 80 23.50 14.55 -20.04
CA GLU A 80 22.66 13.81 -19.11
C GLU A 80 22.85 12.30 -19.35
N ASN A 81 23.15 11.55 -18.29
CA ASN A 81 23.07 10.09 -18.33
C ASN A 81 21.58 9.73 -18.47
N SER A 82 21.24 9.19 -19.64
CA SER A 82 19.91 8.76 -20.01
C SER A 82 19.34 7.78 -18.96
N LYS A 83 18.08 8.00 -18.55
CA LYS A 83 17.29 7.10 -17.69
C LYS A 83 17.28 5.64 -18.17
N TYR A 84 17.62 5.43 -19.45
CA TYR A 84 17.57 4.14 -20.13
C TYR A 84 18.94 3.43 -20.22
N SER A 85 19.98 3.96 -19.57
CA SER A 85 21.36 3.45 -19.60
C SER A 85 21.50 1.98 -19.14
N ASN A 86 20.66 1.52 -18.21
CA ASN A 86 20.72 0.16 -17.65
C ASN A 86 19.86 -0.88 -18.40
N LEU A 87 19.08 -0.48 -19.41
CA LEU A 87 18.19 -1.41 -20.12
C LEU A 87 18.95 -2.24 -21.17
N PRO A 88 18.68 -3.55 -21.32
CA PRO A 88 19.15 -4.34 -22.45
C PRO A 88 18.72 -3.75 -23.82
N LYS A 89 19.58 -3.83 -24.84
CA LYS A 89 19.30 -3.26 -26.18
C LYS A 89 17.98 -3.73 -26.79
N GLN A 90 17.65 -5.01 -26.65
CA GLN A 90 16.39 -5.59 -27.14
C GLN A 90 15.16 -5.00 -26.47
N LEU A 91 15.27 -4.59 -25.19
CA LEU A 91 14.19 -3.92 -24.47
C LEU A 91 14.07 -2.45 -24.88
N LEU A 92 15.20 -1.75 -25.11
CA LEU A 92 15.20 -0.40 -25.70
C LEU A 92 14.48 -0.35 -27.05
N GLU A 93 14.76 -1.30 -27.95
CA GLU A 93 14.11 -1.37 -29.27
C GLU A 93 12.60 -1.61 -29.14
N LYS A 94 12.17 -2.52 -28.25
CA LYS A 94 10.74 -2.74 -27.95
C LYS A 94 10.06 -1.52 -27.33
N TRP A 95 10.75 -0.78 -26.48
CA TRP A 95 10.21 0.44 -25.86
C TRP A 95 10.07 1.58 -26.87
N ILE A 96 11.03 1.72 -27.79
CA ILE A 96 10.92 2.67 -28.91
C ILE A 96 9.70 2.32 -29.78
N GLU A 97 9.54 1.05 -30.17
CA GLU A 97 8.39 0.61 -30.98
C GLU A 97 7.05 0.87 -30.28
N ARG A 98 6.98 0.57 -28.98
CA ARG A 98 5.80 0.86 -28.15
C ARG A 98 5.49 2.35 -28.11
N ASN A 99 6.47 3.18 -27.80
CA ASN A 99 6.29 4.64 -27.70
C ASN A 99 5.91 5.24 -29.07
N GLN A 100 6.46 4.75 -30.18
CA GLN A 100 6.05 5.18 -31.53
C GLN A 100 4.59 4.85 -31.82
N THR A 101 4.14 3.67 -31.40
CA THR A 101 2.75 3.24 -31.60
C THR A 101 1.79 4.06 -30.74
N GLU A 102 2.19 4.34 -29.50
CA GLU A 102 1.42 5.16 -28.56
C GLU A 102 1.35 6.62 -29.00
N ILE A 103 2.46 7.20 -29.48
CA ILE A 103 2.49 8.55 -30.07
C ILE A 103 1.52 8.65 -31.25
N LYS A 104 1.56 7.72 -32.22
CA LYS A 104 0.62 7.72 -33.36
C LYS A 104 -0.84 7.67 -32.92
N THR A 105 -1.13 6.89 -31.88
CA THR A 105 -2.49 6.75 -31.34
C THR A 105 -2.94 8.06 -30.68
N LEU A 106 -2.06 8.71 -29.92
CA LEU A 106 -2.34 9.98 -29.25
C LEU A 106 -2.41 11.16 -30.24
N GLU A 107 -1.63 11.15 -31.31
CA GLU A 107 -1.72 12.12 -32.42
C GLU A 107 -3.10 12.03 -33.08
N GLN A 108 -3.55 10.82 -33.40
CA GLN A 108 -4.89 10.61 -33.94
C GLN A 108 -5.97 11.12 -32.97
N GLN A 109 -5.87 10.81 -31.68
CA GLN A 109 -6.81 11.32 -30.68
C GLN A 109 -6.77 12.85 -30.55
N TYR A 110 -5.58 13.46 -30.69
CA TYR A 110 -5.43 14.91 -30.64
C TYR A 110 -6.12 15.59 -31.84
N ASP A 111 -6.00 15.00 -33.03
CA ASP A 111 -6.64 15.48 -34.25
C ASP A 111 -8.16 15.34 -34.15
N GLU A 112 -8.66 14.19 -33.71
CA GLU A 112 -10.09 13.95 -33.47
C GLU A 112 -10.68 14.97 -32.46
N LEU A 113 -9.97 15.22 -31.35
CA LEU A 113 -10.39 16.22 -30.35
C LEU A 113 -10.33 17.65 -30.90
N THR A 114 -9.43 17.93 -31.84
CA THR A 114 -9.34 19.25 -32.48
C THR A 114 -10.50 19.48 -33.43
N GLU A 115 -10.83 18.48 -34.25
CA GLU A 115 -12.02 18.49 -35.12
C GLU A 115 -13.32 18.62 -34.30
N ASP A 116 -13.44 17.89 -33.19
CA ASP A 116 -14.60 17.99 -32.29
C ASP A 116 -14.75 19.39 -31.68
N ILE A 117 -13.64 20.03 -31.29
CA ILE A 117 -13.67 21.40 -30.75
C ILE A 117 -14.11 22.40 -31.83
N GLU A 118 -13.65 22.24 -33.07
CA GLU A 118 -14.06 23.09 -34.20
C GLU A 118 -15.56 22.92 -34.48
N ASN A 119 -16.02 21.68 -34.63
CA ASN A 119 -17.43 21.34 -34.85
C ASN A 119 -18.34 21.87 -33.73
N LEU A 120 -17.97 21.69 -32.46
CA LEU A 120 -18.72 22.21 -31.32
C LEU A 120 -18.70 23.74 -31.24
N SER A 121 -17.62 24.38 -31.71
CA SER A 121 -17.52 25.84 -31.76
C SER A 121 -18.47 26.41 -32.81
N GLU A 122 -18.55 25.79 -33.99
CA GLU A 122 -19.52 26.13 -35.04
C GLU A 122 -20.97 25.90 -34.57
N GLU A 123 -21.26 24.73 -33.98
CA GLU A 123 -22.59 24.41 -33.44
C GLU A 123 -23.03 25.43 -32.38
N LYS A 124 -22.10 25.91 -31.55
CA LYS A 124 -22.39 26.93 -30.53
C LYS A 124 -22.79 28.27 -31.14
N ILE A 125 -22.17 28.67 -32.27
CA ILE A 125 -22.46 29.91 -32.97
C ILE A 125 -23.86 29.86 -33.60
N ASP A 126 -24.22 28.71 -34.18
CA ASP A 126 -25.51 28.51 -34.88
C ASP A 126 -26.68 28.28 -33.92
N THR A 127 -26.40 27.98 -32.65
CA THR A 127 -27.44 27.71 -31.65
C THR A 127 -28.00 29.00 -31.03
N HIS A 128 -29.30 29.26 -31.21
CA HIS A 128 -30.00 30.43 -30.64
C HIS A 128 -30.51 30.26 -29.20
N SER A 129 -30.50 29.04 -28.64
CA SER A 129 -30.98 28.77 -27.28
C SER A 129 -29.86 28.85 -26.24
N LEU A 130 -30.04 29.71 -25.24
CA LEU A 130 -29.11 29.85 -24.10
C LEU A 130 -28.87 28.54 -23.34
N ALA A 131 -29.89 27.68 -23.25
CA ALA A 131 -29.76 26.38 -22.56
C ALA A 131 -28.90 25.40 -23.36
N GLN A 132 -29.02 25.39 -24.68
CA GLN A 132 -28.20 24.55 -25.57
C GLN A 132 -26.77 25.09 -25.67
N GLN A 133 -26.58 26.41 -25.77
CA GLN A 133 -25.25 27.05 -25.74
C GLN A 133 -24.46 26.69 -24.47
N ARG A 134 -25.11 26.62 -23.30
CA ARG A 134 -24.47 26.18 -22.05
C ARG A 134 -24.05 24.70 -22.09
N LYS A 135 -24.85 23.84 -22.72
CA LYS A 135 -24.50 22.41 -22.90
C LYS A 135 -23.31 22.25 -23.85
N ILE A 136 -23.33 22.94 -24.98
CA ILE A 136 -22.23 22.93 -25.96
C ILE A 136 -20.95 23.50 -25.31
N GLN A 137 -21.06 24.58 -24.51
CA GLN A 137 -19.92 25.12 -23.77
C GLN A 137 -19.30 24.09 -22.81
N LYS A 138 -20.10 23.34 -22.06
CA LYS A 138 -19.58 22.28 -21.17
C LYS A 138 -18.84 21.19 -21.94
N LYS A 139 -19.32 20.80 -23.13
CA LYS A 139 -18.64 19.84 -24.00
C LYS A 139 -17.31 20.41 -24.51
N LEU A 140 -17.32 21.68 -24.93
CA LEU A 140 -16.13 22.39 -25.40
C LEU A 140 -15.06 22.50 -24.31
N ASP A 141 -15.46 22.78 -23.06
CA ASP A 141 -14.56 22.81 -21.89
C ASP A 141 -14.02 21.41 -21.53
N ARG A 142 -14.76 20.34 -21.82
CA ARG A 142 -14.32 18.96 -21.64
C ARG A 142 -13.30 18.57 -22.71
N CYS A 143 -13.65 18.67 -23.99
CA CYS A 143 -12.75 18.37 -25.10
C CYS A 143 -11.47 19.22 -25.04
N SER A 144 -11.57 20.49 -24.64
CA SER A 144 -10.39 21.36 -24.45
C SER A 144 -9.44 20.88 -23.36
N ARG A 145 -9.97 20.29 -22.27
CA ARG A 145 -9.15 19.70 -21.20
C ARG A 145 -8.51 18.40 -21.67
N GLU A 146 -9.29 17.51 -22.28
CA GLU A 146 -8.80 16.24 -22.84
C GLU A 146 -7.72 16.46 -23.91
N ARG A 147 -7.90 17.45 -24.79
CA ARG A 147 -6.90 17.83 -25.79
C ARG A 147 -5.60 18.33 -25.14
N LYS A 148 -5.72 19.11 -24.06
CA LYS A 148 -4.56 19.61 -23.31
C LYS A 148 -3.81 18.47 -22.62
N ASP A 149 -4.51 17.53 -22.00
CA ASP A 149 -3.91 16.39 -21.32
C ASP A 149 -3.26 15.43 -22.33
N THR A 150 -3.90 15.19 -23.47
CA THR A 150 -3.36 14.40 -24.60
C THR A 150 -2.08 15.02 -25.14
N ARG A 151 -2.05 16.35 -25.32
CA ARG A 151 -0.85 17.08 -25.72
C ARG A 151 0.30 16.95 -24.72
N GLN A 152 0.01 17.05 -23.42
CA GLN A 152 1.04 16.88 -22.39
C GLN A 152 1.62 15.46 -22.39
N LYS A 153 0.78 14.44 -22.64
CA LYS A 153 1.25 13.06 -22.80
C LYS A 153 2.10 12.88 -24.05
N LEU A 154 1.70 13.46 -25.19
CA LEU A 154 2.50 13.48 -26.41
C LEU A 154 3.87 14.10 -26.18
N GLU A 155 3.92 15.31 -25.61
CA GLU A 155 5.19 16.01 -25.32
C GLU A 155 6.11 15.18 -24.41
N GLN A 156 5.54 14.46 -23.42
CA GLN A 156 6.32 13.57 -22.56
C GLN A 156 6.82 12.32 -23.31
N LEU A 157 5.98 11.67 -24.13
CA LEU A 157 6.37 10.47 -24.88
C LEU A 157 7.39 10.78 -25.99
N GLU A 158 7.27 11.93 -26.66
CA GLU A 158 8.24 12.42 -27.64
C GLU A 158 9.60 12.67 -26.98
N LYS A 159 9.60 13.25 -25.78
CA LYS A 159 10.81 13.43 -24.98
C LYS A 159 11.45 12.08 -24.62
N ASP A 160 10.66 11.15 -24.06
CA ASP A 160 11.12 9.80 -23.73
C ASP A 160 11.66 9.06 -24.97
N LEU A 161 10.99 9.20 -26.12
CA LEU A 161 11.43 8.62 -27.39
C LEU A 161 12.75 9.23 -27.89
N SER A 162 12.93 10.55 -27.76
CA SER A 162 14.18 11.22 -28.10
C SER A 162 15.33 10.69 -27.25
N GLU A 163 15.13 10.57 -25.93
CA GLU A 163 16.12 10.05 -24.99
C GLU A 163 16.47 8.58 -25.26
N LEU A 164 15.47 7.73 -25.57
CA LEU A 164 15.65 6.33 -25.96
C LEU A 164 16.46 6.21 -27.27
N ASN A 165 16.14 7.03 -28.28
CA ASN A 165 16.84 7.02 -29.56
C ASN A 165 18.29 7.50 -29.44
N GLU A 166 18.53 8.52 -28.60
CA GLU A 166 19.88 9.00 -28.31
C GLU A 166 20.72 7.91 -27.62
N GLU A 167 20.14 7.20 -26.66
CA GLU A 167 20.78 6.07 -25.97
C GLU A 167 21.09 4.92 -26.94
N LEU A 168 20.14 4.57 -27.82
CA LEU A 168 20.35 3.56 -28.85
C LEU A 168 21.48 3.96 -29.82
N ARG A 169 21.57 5.25 -30.17
CA ARG A 169 22.62 5.80 -31.03
C ARG A 169 23.98 5.78 -30.34
N LYS A 170 24.06 6.12 -29.04
CA LYS A 170 25.29 6.01 -28.23
C LYS A 170 25.80 4.57 -28.22
N ARG A 171 24.91 3.59 -28.07
CA ARG A 171 25.26 2.15 -28.08
C ARG A 171 25.71 1.63 -29.44
N LYS A 172 25.11 2.09 -30.53
CA LYS A 172 25.56 1.75 -31.90
C LYS A 172 26.96 2.32 -32.17
N SER A 173 27.20 3.59 -31.84
CA SER A 173 28.51 4.24 -32.00
C SER A 173 29.63 3.60 -31.18
N ASN A 174 29.32 3.09 -29.98
CA ASN A 174 30.29 2.36 -29.16
C ASN A 174 30.62 0.96 -29.72
N ARG A 175 29.67 0.33 -30.42
CA ARG A 175 29.88 -0.97 -31.07
C ARG A 175 30.76 -0.84 -32.31
N ASP A 176 30.53 0.17 -33.15
CA ASP A 176 31.33 0.41 -34.36
C ASP A 176 32.80 0.79 -34.02
N ARG A 177 33.05 1.39 -32.84
CA ARG A 177 34.41 1.64 -32.33
C ARG A 177 35.13 0.38 -31.82
N ASN A 178 34.38 -0.59 -31.29
CA ASN A 178 34.96 -1.85 -30.79
C ASN A 178 35.09 -2.92 -31.89
N GLU A 179 34.27 -2.88 -32.94
CA GLU A 179 34.40 -3.78 -34.10
C GLU A 179 35.39 -3.25 -35.16
N GLY A 180 35.70 -1.95 -35.17
CA GLY A 180 36.72 -1.34 -36.05
C GLY A 180 38.18 -1.44 -35.58
N ALA A 181 38.43 -1.89 -34.34
CA ALA A 181 39.78 -2.03 -33.78
C ALA A 181 40.40 -3.43 -34.02
N GLY A 182 39.71 -4.29 -34.78
CA GLY A 182 40.13 -5.66 -35.10
C GLY A 182 40.35 -5.87 -36.60
N ASN A 183 41.20 -5.07 -37.25
CA ASN A 183 42.04 -5.47 -38.41
C ASN A 183 42.68 -4.25 -39.09
N GLY A 184 44.01 -4.12 -39.00
CA GLY A 184 44.77 -3.14 -39.79
C GLY A 184 46.16 -2.83 -39.26
N VAL A 185 47.15 -3.61 -39.69
CA VAL A 185 48.58 -3.49 -39.37
C VAL A 185 49.20 -2.19 -39.91
N GLY A 186 50.01 -1.54 -39.07
CA GLY A 186 51.31 -0.98 -39.44
C GLY A 186 51.39 0.53 -39.74
N SER A 187 51.74 1.34 -38.74
CA SER A 187 52.79 2.35 -38.90
C SER A 187 53.28 2.85 -37.53
N SER A 188 54.59 2.69 -37.34
CA SER A 188 55.44 3.10 -36.23
C SER A 188 55.36 4.60 -35.89
N ASN A 189 55.10 4.94 -34.61
CA ASN A 189 56.09 5.56 -33.71
C ASN A 189 55.50 6.00 -32.35
N SER A 190 56.32 5.78 -31.32
CA SER A 190 56.34 6.32 -29.94
C SER A 190 55.25 5.89 -28.94
N SER A 191 55.54 4.78 -28.25
CA SER A 191 55.68 4.72 -26.79
C SER A 191 54.67 5.47 -25.90
N GLN A 192 53.62 4.78 -25.48
CA GLN A 192 53.29 4.59 -24.06
C GLN A 192 52.21 3.49 -23.95
N GLU A 193 52.55 2.38 -23.32
CA GLU A 193 51.60 1.33 -22.94
C GLU A 193 50.54 1.93 -22.01
N VAL A 194 49.30 2.02 -22.46
CA VAL A 194 48.15 2.22 -21.57
C VAL A 194 47.79 0.83 -21.07
N GLU A 195 48.27 0.48 -19.88
CA GLU A 195 47.78 -0.71 -19.17
C GLU A 195 46.25 -0.65 -19.12
N SER A 196 45.57 -1.69 -19.63
CA SER A 196 44.14 -1.84 -19.45
C SER A 196 43.88 -2.03 -17.96
N ILE A 197 43.32 -1.01 -17.29
CA ILE A 197 42.96 -1.05 -15.87
C ILE A 197 41.94 -2.17 -15.65
N THR A 198 42.25 -3.12 -14.77
CA THR A 198 41.39 -4.26 -14.40
C THR A 198 41.09 -4.26 -12.89
N ALA A 199 40.02 -4.93 -12.48
CA ALA A 199 39.66 -5.10 -11.07
C ALA A 199 40.81 -5.71 -10.25
N HIS A 200 41.51 -6.69 -10.83
CA HIS A 200 42.68 -7.30 -10.19
C HIS A 200 43.80 -6.29 -9.93
N SER A 201 44.16 -5.46 -10.92
CA SER A 201 45.22 -4.46 -10.80
C SER A 201 44.94 -3.42 -9.70
N LEU A 202 43.67 -3.04 -9.53
CA LEU A 202 43.24 -2.06 -8.53
C LEU A 202 43.13 -2.66 -7.12
N PHE A 203 42.75 -3.93 -7.00
CA PHE A 203 42.59 -4.59 -5.70
C PHE A 203 43.91 -5.14 -5.13
N ALA A 204 44.90 -5.42 -5.99
CA ALA A 204 46.19 -6.01 -5.61
C ALA A 204 47.11 -5.07 -4.81
N SER A 205 46.79 -3.77 -4.71
CA SER A 205 47.59 -2.75 -3.99
C SER A 205 47.84 -3.06 -2.50
N GLY A 206 47.10 -4.02 -1.92
CA GLY A 206 47.24 -4.43 -0.53
C GLY A 206 46.68 -3.44 0.48
N ASP A 207 46.16 -2.30 0.04
CA ASP A 207 45.65 -1.26 0.92
C ASP A 207 44.19 -1.52 1.32
N THR A 208 43.97 -1.75 2.62
CA THR A 208 42.65 -2.11 3.16
C THR A 208 41.61 -1.01 2.95
N ILE A 209 42.00 0.27 3.03
CA ILE A 209 41.09 1.40 2.79
C ILE A 209 40.61 1.36 1.34
N GLN A 210 41.54 1.19 0.39
CA GLN A 210 41.21 1.08 -1.04
C GLN A 210 40.26 -0.09 -1.31
N LYS A 211 40.51 -1.26 -0.72
CA LYS A 211 39.63 -2.44 -0.86
C LYS A 211 38.21 -2.16 -0.37
N THR A 212 38.07 -1.51 0.79
CA THR A 212 36.77 -1.15 1.36
C THR A 212 36.05 -0.10 0.51
N VAL A 213 36.77 0.90 -0.02
CA VAL A 213 36.22 1.90 -0.94
C VAL A 213 35.67 1.23 -2.20
N LEU A 214 36.41 0.29 -2.79
CA LEU A 214 35.98 -0.48 -3.97
C LEU A 214 34.78 -1.37 -3.66
N TYR A 215 34.74 -2.01 -2.49
CA TYR A 215 33.58 -2.78 -2.03
C TYR A 215 32.33 -1.89 -1.93
N VAL A 216 32.42 -0.75 -1.23
CA VAL A 216 31.27 0.17 -1.07
C VAL A 216 30.81 0.70 -2.43
N ALA A 217 31.71 1.10 -3.32
CA ALA A 217 31.33 1.56 -4.66
C ALA A 217 30.65 0.47 -5.50
N THR A 218 30.99 -0.81 -5.27
CA THR A 218 30.44 -1.94 -6.02
C THR A 218 29.05 -2.34 -5.49
N PHE A 219 28.90 -2.49 -4.18
CA PHE A 219 27.70 -3.04 -3.53
C PHE A 219 26.74 -1.98 -2.99
N PHE A 220 27.21 -0.75 -2.77
CA PHE A 220 26.40 0.41 -2.41
C PHE A 220 26.56 1.51 -3.47
N PRO A 221 26.11 1.25 -4.71
CA PRO A 221 26.34 2.16 -5.81
C PRO A 221 25.57 3.48 -5.63
N GLU A 222 26.13 4.56 -6.17
CA GLU A 222 25.49 5.87 -6.28
C GLU A 222 25.15 6.55 -4.94
N LEU A 223 25.71 6.06 -3.82
CA LEU A 223 25.57 6.74 -2.53
C LEU A 223 26.07 8.18 -2.62
N ASN A 224 25.33 9.10 -2.00
CA ASN A 224 25.80 10.47 -1.88
C ASN A 224 27.15 10.53 -1.13
N PRO A 225 27.97 11.57 -1.35
CA PRO A 225 29.31 11.62 -0.77
C PRO A 225 29.34 11.51 0.76
N GLN A 226 28.33 11.99 1.47
CA GLN A 226 28.29 11.89 2.93
C GLN A 226 28.01 10.45 3.39
N ASP A 227 27.00 9.80 2.80
CA ASP A 227 26.68 8.41 3.10
C ASP A 227 27.80 7.45 2.68
N PHE A 228 28.41 7.66 1.52
CA PHE A 228 29.55 6.86 1.07
C PHE A 228 30.71 6.93 2.06
N LYS A 229 31.11 8.14 2.47
CA LYS A 229 32.19 8.34 3.45
C LYS A 229 31.87 7.63 4.77
N ARG A 230 30.62 7.75 5.22
CA ARG A 230 30.15 7.16 6.48
C ARG A 230 30.15 5.64 6.42
N VAL A 231 29.61 5.03 5.37
CA VAL A 231 29.60 3.57 5.19
C VAL A 231 31.02 3.01 5.11
N VAL A 232 31.93 3.65 4.37
CA VAL A 232 33.35 3.26 4.36
C VAL A 232 33.96 3.33 5.77
N SER A 233 33.65 4.39 6.53
CA SER A 233 34.16 4.55 7.89
C SER A 233 33.66 3.44 8.83
N LEU A 234 32.38 3.07 8.73
CA LEU A 234 31.78 1.99 9.52
C LEU A 234 32.42 0.63 9.21
N LEU A 235 32.71 0.35 7.94
CA LEU A 235 33.34 -0.92 7.54
C LEU A 235 34.83 -1.03 7.89
N LEU A 236 35.49 0.11 8.11
CA LEU A 236 36.89 0.20 8.57
C LEU A 236 37.03 0.22 10.10
N GLU A 237 35.92 0.31 10.85
CA GLU A 237 35.94 0.45 12.30
C GLU A 237 36.67 -0.72 12.97
N GLY A 238 37.52 -0.41 13.95
CA GLY A 238 38.32 -1.40 14.69
C GLY A 238 39.57 -1.92 13.97
N GLN A 239 39.86 -1.48 12.74
CA GLN A 239 41.08 -1.88 12.01
C GLN A 239 42.21 -0.86 12.16
N THR A 240 43.45 -1.34 12.22
CA THR A 240 44.65 -0.51 12.38
C THR A 240 45.70 -0.77 11.31
N LYS A 241 46.58 0.20 11.09
CA LYS A 241 47.76 0.11 10.22
C LYS A 241 48.95 0.73 10.91
N THR A 242 50.09 0.06 10.84
CA THR A 242 51.36 0.59 11.36
C THR A 242 51.93 1.59 10.37
N ILE A 243 52.12 2.83 10.80
CA ILE A 243 52.69 3.91 9.99
C ILE A 243 54.06 4.30 10.57
N PRO A 244 55.11 4.46 9.74
CA PRO A 244 56.37 5.03 10.17
C PRO A 244 56.18 6.53 10.46
N LEU A 245 56.35 6.94 11.72
CA LEU A 245 56.37 8.32 12.18
C LEU A 245 57.82 8.78 12.31
N LYS A 246 58.16 9.91 11.70
CA LYS A 246 59.48 10.55 11.88
C LYS A 246 59.40 11.52 13.04
N GLU A 247 59.80 11.09 14.22
CA GLU A 247 59.86 11.95 15.42
C GLU A 247 61.23 12.62 15.50
N SER A 248 61.23 13.96 15.53
CA SER A 248 62.43 14.75 15.77
C SER A 248 62.69 14.85 17.28
N ILE A 249 63.67 14.10 17.79
CA ILE A 249 64.13 14.15 19.17
C ILE A 249 65.30 15.12 19.24
N ILE A 250 65.20 16.14 20.10
CA ILE A 250 66.32 17.04 20.39
C ILE A 250 67.19 16.35 21.44
N THR A 251 68.41 15.97 21.09
CA THR A 251 69.38 15.39 22.03
C THR A 251 69.87 16.45 23.01
N GLU A 252 70.40 16.06 24.18
CA GLU A 252 70.93 16.96 25.22
C GLU A 252 71.98 17.97 24.72
N GLU A 253 72.61 17.71 23.57
CA GLU A 253 73.55 18.61 22.87
C GLU A 253 72.89 19.65 21.93
N GLY A 254 71.56 19.72 21.87
CA GLY A 254 70.82 20.65 21.00
C GLY A 254 70.73 20.23 19.52
N LYS A 255 71.15 19.02 19.15
CA LYS A 255 71.01 18.47 17.79
C LYS A 255 69.69 17.72 17.63
N THR A 256 68.99 17.99 16.53
CA THR A 256 67.76 17.28 16.15
C THR A 256 68.13 15.93 15.50
N GLN A 257 67.81 14.81 16.15
CA GLN A 257 67.86 13.49 15.54
C GLN A 257 66.45 13.08 15.11
N VAL A 258 66.28 12.67 13.85
CA VAL A 258 65.03 12.09 13.36
C VAL A 258 65.04 10.60 13.67
N LYS A 259 64.21 10.16 14.61
CA LYS A 259 63.98 8.76 14.92
C LYS A 259 62.70 8.31 14.20
N GLU A 260 62.82 7.28 13.39
CA GLU A 260 61.66 6.67 12.74
C GLU A 260 61.03 5.66 13.71
N THR A 261 59.91 6.04 14.32
CA THR A 261 59.14 5.23 15.26
C THR A 261 57.89 4.70 14.55
N GLN A 262 57.61 3.41 14.69
CA GLN A 262 56.38 2.83 14.15
C GLN A 262 55.23 3.10 15.12
N LYS A 263 54.16 3.73 14.64
CA LYS A 263 52.96 4.00 15.41
C LYS A 263 51.77 3.31 14.74
N GLU A 264 51.00 2.58 15.55
CA GLU A 264 49.73 2.00 15.10
C GLU A 264 48.66 3.09 15.05
N LYS A 265 47.95 3.16 13.93
CA LYS A 265 46.90 4.16 13.68
C LYS A 265 45.63 3.51 13.17
N LEU A 266 44.47 4.00 13.59
CA LEU A 266 43.19 3.48 13.13
C LEU A 266 42.97 3.81 11.65
N LEU A 267 42.46 2.84 10.88
CA LEU A 267 42.13 3.06 9.46
C LEU A 267 41.06 4.14 9.27
N THR A 268 40.15 4.28 10.23
CA THR A 268 39.14 5.34 10.24
C THR A 268 39.76 6.73 10.37
N GLU A 269 40.80 6.89 11.18
CA GLU A 269 41.55 8.16 11.30
C GLU A 269 42.29 8.47 10.00
N ILE A 270 42.97 7.47 9.41
CA ILE A 270 43.66 7.65 8.12
C ILE A 270 42.66 8.02 7.01
N TRP A 271 41.49 7.39 7.00
CA TRP A 271 40.41 7.70 6.07
C TRP A 271 39.89 9.12 6.26
N GLN A 272 39.69 9.57 7.50
CA GLN A 272 39.24 10.93 7.80
C GLN A 272 40.27 11.99 7.39
N GLU A 273 41.54 11.76 7.71
CA GLU A 273 42.64 12.66 7.32
C GLU A 273 42.81 12.77 5.81
N SER A 274 42.46 11.71 5.07
CA SER A 274 42.52 11.75 3.60
C SER A 274 41.59 12.79 2.98
N PHE A 275 40.53 13.20 3.70
CA PHE A 275 39.66 14.28 3.24
C PHE A 275 40.28 15.67 3.37
N GLU A 276 41.33 15.83 4.18
CA GLU A 276 42.07 17.08 4.30
C GLU A 276 43.04 17.29 3.12
N GLN A 277 43.38 16.21 2.40
CA GLN A 277 44.34 16.21 1.29
C GLN A 277 43.78 15.52 0.04
N SER A 278 42.95 16.23 -0.72
CA SER A 278 42.42 15.86 -2.05
C SER A 278 41.59 14.55 -2.11
N ASP A 279 40.82 14.36 -3.19
CA ASP A 279 40.01 13.15 -3.43
C ASP A 279 40.87 11.91 -3.80
N GLY A 280 42.04 11.74 -3.17
CA GLY A 280 43.09 10.81 -3.58
C GLY A 280 42.65 9.35 -3.66
N TYR A 281 41.85 8.89 -2.70
CA TYR A 281 41.28 7.54 -2.74
C TYR A 281 40.21 7.34 -3.81
N LEU A 282 39.41 8.37 -4.10
CA LEU A 282 38.44 8.27 -5.19
C LEU A 282 39.17 8.19 -6.53
N GLN A 283 40.17 9.05 -6.75
CA GLN A 283 40.98 9.03 -7.96
C GLN A 283 41.74 7.72 -8.14
N SER A 284 42.37 7.19 -7.09
CA SER A 284 43.10 5.91 -7.16
C SER A 284 42.19 4.70 -7.38
N CYS A 285 40.92 4.79 -6.96
CA CYS A 285 39.89 3.77 -7.21
C CYS A 285 39.11 3.98 -8.51
N TYR A 286 39.49 4.98 -9.33
CA TYR A 286 38.74 5.38 -10.52
C TYR A 286 37.27 5.72 -10.22
N LEU A 287 36.99 6.29 -9.06
CA LEU A 287 35.67 6.75 -8.65
C LEU A 287 35.54 8.26 -8.87
N LYS A 288 34.33 8.70 -9.16
CA LYS A 288 33.99 10.13 -9.30
C LYS A 288 32.64 10.42 -8.67
N VAL A 289 32.46 11.69 -8.28
CA VAL A 289 31.14 12.19 -7.93
C VAL A 289 30.37 12.46 -9.22
N ILE A 290 29.31 11.69 -9.44
CA ILE A 290 28.33 11.91 -10.50
C ILE A 290 27.14 12.72 -9.98
N ARG A 291 26.44 13.39 -10.89
CA ARG A 291 25.15 14.03 -10.61
C ARG A 291 24.07 13.35 -11.44
N LEU A 292 23.13 12.70 -10.77
CA LEU A 292 21.94 12.09 -11.37
C LEU A 292 20.71 12.83 -10.85
N ASN A 293 19.91 13.42 -11.74
CA ASN A 293 18.67 14.15 -11.39
C ASN A 293 18.83 15.26 -10.31
N GLY A 294 20.00 15.89 -10.23
CA GLY A 294 20.32 16.90 -9.22
C GLY A 294 20.81 16.35 -7.89
N VAL A 295 20.82 15.03 -7.71
CA VAL A 295 21.40 14.33 -6.55
C VAL A 295 22.84 13.94 -6.87
N GLN A 296 23.76 14.17 -5.94
CA GLN A 296 25.14 13.72 -6.06
C GLN A 296 25.25 12.27 -5.61
N GLY A 297 25.98 11.46 -6.36
CA GLY A 297 26.30 10.06 -6.04
C GLY A 297 27.75 9.74 -6.37
N ILE A 298 28.31 8.69 -5.78
CA ILE A 298 29.64 8.19 -6.11
C ILE A 298 29.52 6.95 -7.01
N ASP A 299 30.24 6.94 -8.11
CA ASP A 299 30.24 5.84 -9.08
C ASP A 299 31.60 5.70 -9.80
N PHE A 300 31.79 4.58 -10.47
CA PHE A 300 32.98 4.33 -11.28
C PHE A 300 33.07 5.27 -12.48
N THR A 301 34.28 5.74 -12.74
CA THR A 301 34.62 6.54 -13.92
C THR A 301 34.48 5.70 -15.18
N ILE A 302 34.79 4.41 -15.08
CA ILE A 302 34.65 3.41 -16.15
C ILE A 302 33.47 2.48 -15.78
N PRO A 303 32.31 2.55 -16.45
CA PRO A 303 31.11 1.80 -16.05
C PRO A 303 31.29 0.27 -16.00
N SER A 304 32.14 -0.29 -16.86
CA SER A 304 32.40 -1.74 -16.90
C SER A 304 33.14 -2.26 -15.66
N LEU A 305 33.87 -1.39 -14.93
CA LEU A 305 34.60 -1.79 -13.73
C LEU A 305 33.66 -2.31 -12.65
N LYS A 306 32.43 -1.77 -12.55
CA LYS A 306 31.47 -2.25 -11.55
C LYS A 306 31.11 -3.72 -11.77
N SER A 307 30.78 -4.11 -13.00
CA SER A 307 30.51 -5.52 -13.34
C SER A 307 31.76 -6.39 -13.16
N GLU A 308 32.93 -5.87 -13.50
CA GLU A 308 34.20 -6.59 -13.33
C GLU A 308 34.53 -6.82 -11.85
N PHE A 309 34.31 -5.81 -10.99
CA PHE A 309 34.48 -5.94 -9.55
C PHE A 309 33.47 -6.88 -8.92
N LEU A 310 32.21 -6.89 -9.37
CA LEU A 310 31.22 -7.87 -8.92
C LEU A 310 31.74 -9.30 -9.14
N THR A 311 32.13 -9.62 -10.39
CA THR A 311 32.70 -10.93 -10.73
C THR A 311 34.00 -11.20 -9.97
N TYR A 312 34.87 -10.20 -9.81
CA TYR A 312 36.14 -10.35 -9.10
C TYR A 312 35.94 -10.66 -7.61
N PHE A 313 35.00 -9.97 -6.94
CA PHE A 313 34.67 -10.23 -5.56
C PHE A 313 34.09 -11.63 -5.36
N GLU A 314 33.20 -12.06 -6.26
CA GLU A 314 32.57 -13.37 -6.22
C GLU A 314 33.56 -14.52 -6.49
N GLU A 315 34.39 -14.39 -7.53
CA GLU A 315 35.22 -15.50 -8.01
C GLU A 315 36.63 -15.52 -7.39
N GLN A 316 37.23 -14.35 -7.14
CA GLN A 316 38.64 -14.25 -6.75
C GLN A 316 38.86 -13.77 -5.32
N GLN A 317 37.89 -13.07 -4.72
CA GLN A 317 37.98 -12.54 -3.35
C GLN A 317 36.80 -12.96 -2.46
N ALA A 318 36.27 -14.17 -2.67
CA ALA A 318 35.08 -14.67 -1.99
C ALA A 318 35.13 -14.57 -0.46
N PHE A 319 36.28 -14.84 0.17
CA PHE A 319 36.44 -14.72 1.63
C PHE A 319 36.40 -13.27 2.12
N TYR A 320 36.98 -12.34 1.36
CA TYR A 320 36.90 -10.92 1.69
C TYR A 320 35.46 -10.44 1.51
N LEU A 321 34.79 -10.85 0.43
CA LEU A 321 33.38 -10.55 0.20
C LEU A 321 32.52 -11.04 1.37
N GLU A 322 32.66 -12.30 1.77
CA GLU A 322 31.94 -12.88 2.91
C GLU A 322 32.17 -12.08 4.21
N GLU A 323 33.41 -11.69 4.51
CA GLU A 323 33.72 -10.87 5.69
C GLU A 323 33.01 -9.50 5.65
N GLN A 324 32.99 -8.84 4.49
CA GLN A 324 32.34 -7.53 4.34
C GLN A 324 30.81 -7.63 4.39
N LEU A 325 30.24 -8.71 3.86
CA LEU A 325 28.81 -9.00 4.00
C LEU A 325 28.44 -9.19 5.47
N GLN A 326 29.16 -10.06 6.19
CA GLN A 326 28.93 -10.27 7.63
C GLN A 326 29.09 -8.97 8.45
N LYS A 327 30.05 -8.10 8.11
CA LYS A 327 30.17 -6.77 8.73
C LYS A 327 28.95 -5.88 8.43
N THR A 328 28.53 -5.84 7.16
CA THR A 328 27.33 -5.11 6.73
C THR A 328 26.09 -5.53 7.52
N GLN A 329 25.95 -6.84 7.77
CA GLN A 329 24.89 -7.41 8.59
C GLN A 329 24.99 -6.98 10.06
N ARG A 330 26.17 -7.13 10.69
CA ARG A 330 26.41 -6.76 12.10
C ARG A 330 26.23 -5.27 12.39
N LEU A 331 26.52 -4.42 11.40
CA LEU A 331 26.32 -2.98 11.47
C LEU A 331 24.84 -2.58 11.30
N ASP A 332 23.94 -3.54 11.06
CA ASP A 332 22.51 -3.32 10.83
C ASP A 332 22.25 -2.22 9.78
N LEU A 333 23.02 -2.18 8.68
CA LEU A 333 22.88 -1.12 7.67
C LEU A 333 21.49 -1.09 6.99
N LEU A 334 20.71 -2.16 7.11
CA LEU A 334 19.30 -2.19 6.71
C LEU A 334 18.41 -1.27 7.57
N LEU A 335 18.80 -1.08 8.83
CA LEU A 335 18.12 -0.21 9.82
C LEU A 335 18.74 1.20 9.88
N ASP A 336 19.59 1.55 8.90
CA ASP A 336 20.33 2.81 8.87
C ASP A 336 19.43 4.05 8.76
N THR A 337 19.84 5.20 9.29
CA THR A 337 19.01 6.41 9.21
C THR A 337 18.86 6.95 7.79
N SER A 338 19.79 6.65 6.87
CA SER A 338 19.69 7.00 5.45
C SER A 338 18.87 5.93 4.72
N ASP A 339 17.75 6.35 4.11
CA ASP A 339 16.94 5.48 3.27
C ASP A 339 17.75 4.93 2.09
N ASP A 340 18.69 5.72 1.57
CA ASP A 340 19.52 5.34 0.44
C ASP A 340 20.41 4.15 0.81
N VAL A 341 21.16 4.27 1.91
CA VAL A 341 21.99 3.17 2.45
C VAL A 341 21.14 1.94 2.75
N ALA A 342 19.98 2.11 3.40
CA ALA A 342 19.10 1.01 3.75
C ALA A 342 18.59 0.24 2.52
N ILE A 343 18.19 0.94 1.45
CA ILE A 343 17.74 0.30 0.20
C ILE A 343 18.88 -0.49 -0.44
N LYS A 344 20.10 0.06 -0.51
CA LYS A 344 21.26 -0.68 -1.04
C LYS A 344 21.63 -1.86 -0.15
N ALA A 345 21.52 -1.71 1.17
CA ALA A 345 21.74 -2.80 2.11
C ALA A 345 20.73 -3.95 1.92
N ILE A 346 19.49 -3.66 1.51
CA ILE A 346 18.50 -4.68 1.14
C ILE A 346 18.96 -5.45 -0.10
N ASP A 347 19.43 -4.77 -1.14
CA ASP A 347 19.97 -5.44 -2.34
C ASP A 347 21.16 -6.35 -1.99
N VAL A 348 22.06 -5.86 -1.14
CA VAL A 348 23.19 -6.63 -0.62
C VAL A 348 22.72 -7.84 0.20
N ALA A 349 21.72 -7.67 1.07
CA ALA A 349 21.17 -8.74 1.89
C ALA A 349 20.47 -9.82 1.05
N VAL A 350 19.71 -9.44 0.01
CA VAL A 350 19.08 -10.39 -0.91
C VAL A 350 20.16 -11.24 -1.59
N LYS A 351 21.21 -10.60 -2.11
CA LYS A 351 22.34 -11.31 -2.72
C LYS A 351 23.07 -12.21 -1.72
N ALA A 352 23.36 -11.70 -0.53
CA ALA A 352 24.03 -12.47 0.51
C ALA A 352 23.20 -13.65 1.02
N SER A 353 21.87 -13.56 1.00
CA SER A 353 20.98 -14.67 1.35
C SER A 353 21.05 -15.84 0.36
N ILE A 354 21.41 -15.55 -0.89
CA ILE A 354 21.60 -16.54 -1.94
C ILE A 354 22.95 -17.22 -1.77
N ASP A 355 24.01 -16.43 -1.62
CA ASP A 355 25.39 -16.90 -1.62
C ASP A 355 25.81 -17.49 -0.26
N TYR A 356 25.32 -16.91 0.85
CA TYR A 356 25.66 -17.25 2.24
C TYR A 356 24.43 -17.49 3.14
N PRO A 357 23.56 -18.45 2.77
CA PRO A 357 22.25 -18.64 3.40
C PRO A 357 22.31 -19.01 4.88
N SER A 358 23.39 -19.63 5.35
CA SER A 358 23.59 -19.97 6.77
C SER A 358 23.66 -18.72 7.67
N SER A 359 24.20 -17.62 7.13
CA SER A 359 24.37 -16.36 7.85
C SER A 359 23.18 -15.43 7.69
N TYR A 360 22.42 -15.57 6.61
CA TYR A 360 21.26 -14.74 6.25
C TYR A 360 19.96 -15.56 6.23
N ALA A 361 19.75 -16.37 7.27
CA ALA A 361 18.59 -17.24 7.43
C ALA A 361 17.42 -16.54 8.17
N GLU A 362 16.38 -17.32 8.48
CA GLU A 362 15.21 -16.87 9.23
C GLU A 362 15.55 -16.25 10.60
N ASP A 363 16.52 -16.83 11.31
CA ASP A 363 16.93 -16.37 12.66
C ASP A 363 17.40 -14.91 12.65
N TRP A 364 18.09 -14.51 11.58
CA TRP A 364 18.54 -13.12 11.42
C TRP A 364 17.37 -12.16 11.18
N LEU A 365 16.38 -12.56 10.38
CA LEU A 365 15.18 -11.74 10.17
C LEU A 365 14.37 -11.58 11.47
N ILE A 366 14.33 -12.62 12.31
CA ILE A 366 13.74 -12.56 13.66
C ILE A 366 14.55 -11.62 14.56
N GLU A 367 15.88 -11.70 14.54
CA GLU A 367 16.75 -10.79 15.29
C GLU A 367 16.51 -9.32 14.90
N LEU A 368 16.39 -9.03 13.60
CA LEU A 368 16.05 -7.70 13.10
C LEU A 368 14.69 -7.22 13.62
N LEU A 369 13.67 -8.09 13.60
CA LEU A 369 12.35 -7.74 14.11
C LEU A 369 12.39 -7.41 15.62
N VAL A 370 13.14 -8.20 16.41
CA VAL A 370 13.35 -7.93 17.84
C VAL A 370 14.07 -6.60 18.05
N LYS A 371 15.12 -6.30 17.26
CA LYS A 371 15.81 -5.00 17.31
C LYS A 371 14.90 -3.84 16.97
N ILE A 372 14.00 -4.00 15.99
CA ILE A 372 13.01 -2.98 15.61
C ILE A 372 12.01 -2.75 16.74
N ALA A 373 11.50 -3.82 17.36
CA ALA A 373 10.56 -3.74 18.47
C ALA A 373 11.10 -2.96 19.68
N GLN A 374 12.41 -2.94 19.86
CA GLN A 374 13.10 -2.20 20.92
C GLN A 374 13.35 -0.71 20.58
N LYS A 375 13.02 -0.24 19.37
CA LYS A 375 13.20 1.17 18.98
C LYS A 375 12.04 2.06 19.43
N ASP A 376 12.26 3.36 19.39
CA ASP A 376 11.20 4.35 19.60
C ASP A 376 10.03 4.12 18.64
N LYS A 377 8.79 4.26 19.12
CA LYS A 377 7.56 4.08 18.34
C LYS A 377 7.54 4.85 17.01
N ARG A 378 8.19 6.03 16.95
CA ARG A 378 8.30 6.85 15.73
C ARG A 378 9.19 6.23 14.65
N ARG A 379 10.11 5.35 15.03
CA ARG A 379 11.07 4.67 14.15
C ARG A 379 10.63 3.25 13.77
N ILE A 380 9.72 2.65 14.53
CA ILE A 380 9.24 1.28 14.27
C ILE A 380 8.67 1.16 12.85
N ASN A 381 7.67 1.96 12.48
CA ASN A 381 6.97 1.77 11.21
C ASN A 381 7.88 1.95 9.98
N PRO A 382 8.76 2.97 9.89
CA PRO A 382 9.72 3.07 8.79
C PRO A 382 10.66 1.86 8.70
N LEU A 383 11.10 1.31 9.84
CA LEU A 383 11.98 0.15 9.86
C LEU A 383 11.24 -1.14 9.49
N LEU A 384 10.00 -1.30 9.93
CA LEU A 384 9.13 -2.41 9.51
C LEU A 384 8.85 -2.37 8.01
N ALA A 385 8.63 -1.19 7.43
CA ALA A 385 8.44 -1.04 5.99
C ALA A 385 9.69 -1.51 5.20
N ARG A 386 10.89 -1.29 5.74
CA ARG A 386 12.16 -1.76 5.14
C ARG A 386 12.34 -3.26 5.31
N LEU A 387 12.06 -3.82 6.49
CA LEU A 387 12.09 -5.26 6.70
C LEU A 387 11.07 -5.96 5.78
N SER A 388 9.86 -5.41 5.65
CA SER A 388 8.83 -5.89 4.72
C SER A 388 9.29 -5.79 3.28
N TYR A 389 10.02 -4.73 2.91
CA TYR A 389 10.60 -4.62 1.57
C TYR A 389 11.70 -5.65 1.28
N LEU A 390 12.55 -5.97 2.27
CA LEU A 390 13.50 -7.08 2.16
C LEU A 390 12.78 -8.41 1.94
N ILE A 391 11.78 -8.73 2.78
CA ILE A 391 11.02 -9.98 2.67
C ILE A 391 10.32 -10.07 1.31
N TYR A 392 9.70 -8.97 0.86
CA TYR A 392 9.10 -8.88 -0.47
C TYR A 392 10.12 -9.20 -1.57
N ARG A 393 11.31 -8.59 -1.52
CA ARG A 393 12.38 -8.82 -2.50
C ARG A 393 12.85 -10.28 -2.51
N LEU A 394 13.01 -10.89 -1.34
CA LEU A 394 13.34 -12.32 -1.22
C LEU A 394 12.27 -13.23 -1.85
N GLN A 395 10.98 -12.86 -1.78
CA GLN A 395 9.88 -13.65 -2.33
C GLN A 395 9.72 -13.55 -3.85
N ILE A 396 10.09 -12.41 -4.45
CA ILE A 396 9.92 -12.16 -5.89
C ILE A 396 11.19 -12.43 -6.72
N GLU A 397 12.31 -12.74 -6.07
CA GLU A 397 13.59 -13.00 -6.76
C GLU A 397 13.48 -14.26 -7.64
N PRO A 398 13.48 -14.14 -8.98
CA PRO A 398 13.05 -15.22 -9.89
C PRO A 398 14.08 -16.35 -10.02
N ASP A 399 15.36 -16.05 -9.79
CA ASP A 399 16.46 -16.96 -10.11
C ASP A 399 16.87 -17.88 -8.94
N TYR A 400 16.25 -17.74 -7.76
CA TYR A 400 16.74 -18.42 -6.54
C TYR A 400 15.64 -18.91 -5.60
N SER A 401 15.28 -20.20 -5.69
CA SER A 401 14.29 -20.84 -4.81
C SER A 401 14.60 -20.69 -3.32
N ARG A 402 15.88 -20.62 -2.97
CA ARG A 402 16.36 -20.57 -1.59
C ARG A 402 16.06 -19.24 -0.88
N ALA A 403 16.11 -18.11 -1.58
CA ALA A 403 15.74 -16.81 -1.02
C ALA A 403 14.25 -16.78 -0.64
N LYS A 404 13.41 -17.38 -1.49
CA LYS A 404 12.00 -17.59 -1.23
C LYS A 404 11.77 -18.51 -0.02
N ASP A 405 12.56 -19.58 0.11
CA ASP A 405 12.47 -20.49 1.27
C ASP A 405 12.78 -19.74 2.57
N ILE A 406 13.79 -18.86 2.62
CA ILE A 406 14.12 -18.05 3.80
C ILE A 406 12.94 -17.15 4.20
N ALA A 407 12.34 -16.45 3.23
CA ALA A 407 11.18 -15.61 3.48
C ALA A 407 9.97 -16.43 3.98
N GLN A 408 9.76 -17.63 3.43
CA GLN A 408 8.69 -18.52 3.84
C GLN A 408 8.92 -19.07 5.26
N SER A 409 10.14 -19.54 5.56
CA SER A 409 10.52 -20.00 6.90
C SER A 409 10.38 -18.88 7.93
N PHE A 410 10.77 -17.65 7.60
CA PHE A 410 10.52 -16.50 8.47
C PHE A 410 9.02 -16.32 8.79
N LEU A 411 8.14 -16.35 7.78
CA LEU A 411 6.69 -16.21 7.99
C LEU A 411 6.10 -17.38 8.79
N GLU A 412 6.61 -18.59 8.62
CA GLU A 412 6.22 -19.77 9.41
C GLU A 412 6.72 -19.67 10.84
N SER A 413 7.95 -19.20 11.05
CA SER A 413 8.52 -18.94 12.36
C SER A 413 7.75 -17.88 13.12
N LEU A 414 7.20 -16.86 12.45
CA LEU A 414 6.26 -15.92 13.08
C LEU A 414 5.01 -16.61 13.67
N MET A 415 4.62 -17.82 13.21
CA MET A 415 3.54 -18.63 13.82
C MET A 415 3.96 -19.31 15.13
N LEU A 416 5.19 -19.82 15.19
CA LEU A 416 5.68 -20.62 16.31
C LEU A 416 6.16 -19.76 17.49
N VAL A 417 6.42 -18.48 17.22
CA VAL A 417 6.92 -17.47 18.16
C VAL A 417 5.76 -16.89 19.00
N GLU A 418 4.65 -17.63 19.14
CA GLU A 418 3.59 -17.35 20.12
C GLU A 418 4.12 -17.34 21.58
N SER A 419 5.24 -18.02 21.82
CA SER A 419 5.92 -18.09 23.12
C SER A 419 6.98 -17.01 23.39
N LEU A 420 7.38 -16.25 22.37
CA LEU A 420 8.53 -15.32 22.44
C LEU A 420 8.16 -13.85 22.23
N MET A 421 6.91 -13.55 21.87
CA MET A 421 6.48 -12.21 21.49
C MET A 421 5.47 -11.67 22.50
N SER A 422 5.77 -10.51 23.10
CA SER A 422 4.77 -9.75 23.83
C SER A 422 3.59 -9.41 22.89
N PRO A 423 2.38 -9.10 23.41
CA PRO A 423 1.25 -8.66 22.58
C PRO A 423 1.60 -7.48 21.66
N GLU A 424 2.61 -6.68 22.01
CA GLU A 424 3.11 -5.56 21.22
C GLU A 424 3.83 -6.05 19.95
N ASN A 425 4.58 -7.14 20.01
CA ASN A 425 5.30 -7.66 18.86
C ASN A 425 4.40 -8.42 17.87
N GLN A 426 3.27 -8.98 18.35
CA GLN A 426 2.24 -9.56 17.49
C GLN A 426 1.63 -8.50 16.56
N SER A 427 1.43 -7.28 17.06
CA SER A 427 0.99 -6.15 16.23
C SER A 427 2.00 -5.83 15.11
N LEU A 428 3.30 -5.90 15.39
CA LEU A 428 4.35 -5.65 14.38
C LEU A 428 4.33 -6.70 13.26
N THR A 429 4.02 -7.95 13.62
CA THR A 429 3.86 -9.04 12.65
C THR A 429 2.70 -8.75 11.69
N PHE A 430 1.56 -8.31 12.21
CA PHE A 430 0.45 -7.90 11.37
C PHE A 430 0.77 -6.68 10.51
N GLU A 431 1.57 -5.74 10.99
CA GLU A 431 2.05 -4.62 10.16
C GLU A 431 2.94 -5.10 9.00
N ILE A 432 3.86 -6.05 9.23
CA ILE A 432 4.67 -6.65 8.15
C ILE A 432 3.77 -7.35 7.13
N VAL A 433 2.81 -8.16 7.59
CA VAL A 433 1.90 -8.89 6.71
C VAL A 433 1.05 -7.91 5.89
N GLN A 434 0.58 -6.83 6.50
CA GLN A 434 -0.17 -5.78 5.81
C GLN A 434 0.68 -5.12 4.71
N ASP A 435 1.92 -4.72 5.01
CA ASP A 435 2.83 -4.09 4.05
C ASP A 435 3.20 -5.05 2.89
N LEU A 436 3.45 -6.32 3.20
CA LEU A 436 3.71 -7.34 2.19
C LEU A 436 2.49 -7.56 1.29
N MET A 437 1.30 -7.62 1.87
CA MET A 437 0.06 -7.79 1.14
C MET A 437 -0.20 -6.64 0.17
N ASP A 438 -0.03 -5.38 0.62
CA ASP A 438 -0.16 -4.21 -0.25
C ASP A 438 0.86 -4.24 -1.40
N LYS A 439 2.14 -4.56 -1.12
CA LYS A 439 3.18 -4.67 -2.17
C LYS A 439 2.85 -5.75 -3.20
N HIS A 440 2.43 -6.94 -2.74
CA HIS A 440 2.10 -8.06 -3.61
C HIS A 440 0.88 -7.74 -4.49
N LEU A 441 -0.19 -7.19 -3.93
CA LEU A 441 -1.37 -6.81 -4.70
C LEU A 441 -1.05 -5.76 -5.78
N ARG A 442 -0.18 -4.77 -5.47
CA ARG A 442 0.27 -3.76 -6.43
C ARG A 442 1.17 -4.31 -7.54
N SER A 443 1.84 -5.43 -7.32
CA SER A 443 2.73 -6.06 -8.31
C SER A 443 1.95 -6.85 -9.39
N GLY A 444 0.62 -6.87 -9.31
CA GLY A 444 -0.24 -7.56 -10.27
C GLY A 444 -0.05 -9.08 -10.22
N SER A 445 -0.02 -9.73 -11.40
CA SER A 445 0.03 -11.19 -11.50
C SER A 445 1.23 -11.85 -10.79
N LEU A 446 2.34 -11.13 -10.63
CA LEU A 446 3.55 -11.63 -9.96
C LEU A 446 3.34 -11.79 -8.44
N GLY A 447 2.51 -10.95 -7.83
CA GLY A 447 2.28 -10.96 -6.38
C GLY A 447 1.04 -11.72 -5.92
N VAL A 448 0.14 -12.14 -6.83
CA VAL A 448 -1.08 -12.88 -6.46
C VAL A 448 -0.76 -14.18 -5.68
N GLN A 449 0.28 -14.92 -6.09
CA GLN A 449 0.65 -16.17 -5.40
C GLN A 449 1.21 -15.93 -4.00
N PRO A 450 2.23 -15.05 -3.80
CA PRO A 450 2.65 -14.65 -2.45
C PRO A 450 1.52 -14.09 -1.57
N ALA A 451 0.65 -13.27 -2.15
CA ALA A 451 -0.54 -12.75 -1.47
C ALA A 451 -1.46 -13.88 -0.96
N LYS A 452 -1.73 -14.87 -1.81
CA LYS A 452 -2.50 -16.06 -1.45
C LYS A 452 -1.85 -16.89 -0.36
N GLN A 453 -0.52 -17.00 -0.36
CA GLN A 453 0.23 -17.70 0.70
C GLN A 453 0.06 -17.00 2.05
N LEU A 454 0.18 -15.66 2.10
CA LEU A 454 -0.03 -14.86 3.31
C LEU A 454 -1.46 -14.98 3.85
N LEU A 455 -2.47 -14.99 2.97
CA LEU A 455 -3.85 -15.21 3.39
C LEU A 455 -4.09 -16.65 3.85
N THR A 456 -3.51 -17.65 3.17
CA THR A 456 -3.59 -19.04 3.65
C THR A 456 -2.97 -19.18 5.05
N TRP A 457 -1.89 -18.45 5.31
CA TRP A 457 -1.25 -18.36 6.63
C TRP A 457 -2.19 -17.74 7.67
N LEU A 458 -2.81 -16.59 7.39
CA LEU A 458 -3.82 -15.96 8.27
C LEU A 458 -5.02 -16.88 8.53
N LYS A 459 -5.48 -17.61 7.51
CA LYS A 459 -6.59 -18.57 7.62
C LYS A 459 -6.25 -19.69 8.59
N LYS A 460 -5.06 -20.29 8.44
CA LYS A 460 -4.58 -21.35 9.35
C LYS A 460 -4.47 -20.84 10.79
N LEU A 461 -3.99 -19.62 10.98
CA LEU A 461 -3.87 -19.00 12.30
C LEU A 461 -5.24 -18.78 12.95
N LEU A 462 -6.25 -18.38 12.19
CA LEU A 462 -7.63 -18.20 12.67
C LEU A 462 -8.35 -19.51 13.01
N ASP A 463 -8.14 -20.54 12.18
CA ASP A 463 -8.90 -21.79 12.24
C ASP A 463 -8.22 -22.88 13.10
N GLN A 464 -7.11 -22.55 13.79
CA GLN A 464 -6.46 -23.45 14.74
C GLN A 464 -7.33 -23.67 16.00
N GLU A 465 -7.81 -24.90 16.19
CA GLU A 465 -8.45 -25.32 17.44
C GLU A 465 -7.41 -25.73 18.50
N ASN A 466 -7.33 -25.02 19.62
CA ASN A 466 -6.60 -25.48 20.81
C ASN A 466 -7.35 -26.65 21.45
N LYS A 467 -6.98 -27.88 21.05
CA LYS A 467 -7.65 -29.13 21.48
C LYS A 467 -7.31 -29.59 22.89
N ASN A 468 -6.36 -28.96 23.56
CA ASN A 468 -5.87 -29.42 24.86
C ASN A 468 -5.72 -28.22 25.79
N GLU A 469 -6.65 -27.95 26.71
CA GLU A 469 -6.33 -27.21 27.95
C GLU A 469 -7.48 -27.17 28.97
N LYS A 470 -7.12 -26.97 30.25
CA LYS A 470 -8.01 -27.09 31.43
C LYS A 470 -8.93 -25.88 31.55
N GLU A 471 -10.07 -26.02 32.23
CA GLU A 471 -11.16 -25.02 32.29
C GLU A 471 -10.78 -23.57 32.64
N LYS A 472 -9.70 -23.33 33.41
CA LYS A 472 -9.21 -21.97 33.71
C LYS A 472 -8.22 -21.40 32.68
N GLU A 473 -7.52 -22.28 31.95
CA GLU A 473 -6.71 -21.89 30.78
C GLU A 473 -7.65 -21.54 29.61
N LYS A 474 -8.77 -22.27 29.47
CA LYS A 474 -9.78 -22.02 28.44
C LYS A 474 -10.32 -20.59 28.38
N GLU A 475 -10.49 -19.91 29.51
CA GLU A 475 -11.06 -18.55 29.51
C GLU A 475 -10.04 -17.49 29.05
N LYS A 476 -8.78 -17.60 29.52
CA LYS A 476 -7.68 -16.74 29.03
C LYS A 476 -7.33 -17.04 27.58
N GLU A 477 -7.35 -18.30 27.17
CA GLU A 477 -7.16 -18.70 25.78
C GLU A 477 -8.29 -18.21 24.89
N LYS A 478 -9.54 -18.27 25.36
CA LYS A 478 -10.69 -17.73 24.64
C LYS A 478 -10.57 -16.23 24.42
N GLU A 479 -10.15 -15.47 25.44
CA GLU A 479 -9.91 -14.02 25.30
C GLU A 479 -8.79 -13.73 24.29
N LYS A 480 -7.69 -14.49 24.33
CA LYS A 480 -6.60 -14.39 23.34
C LYS A 480 -7.08 -14.71 21.92
N LEU A 481 -7.87 -15.77 21.75
CA LEU A 481 -8.40 -16.18 20.45
C LEU A 481 -9.37 -15.14 19.89
N GLN A 482 -10.23 -14.57 20.74
CA GLN A 482 -11.12 -13.47 20.35
C GLN A 482 -10.33 -12.23 19.93
N LYS A 483 -9.26 -11.89 20.66
CA LYS A 483 -8.36 -10.80 20.28
C LYS A 483 -7.69 -11.06 18.94
N LEU A 484 -7.16 -12.27 18.73
CA LEU A 484 -6.55 -12.68 17.46
C LEU A 484 -7.55 -12.57 16.30
N GLN A 485 -8.78 -13.04 16.49
CA GLN A 485 -9.85 -12.91 15.51
C GLN A 485 -10.13 -11.45 15.15
N ALA A 486 -10.22 -10.57 16.16
CA ALA A 486 -10.39 -9.14 15.95
C ALA A 486 -9.19 -8.51 15.22
N ASP A 487 -7.96 -8.87 15.58
CA ASP A 487 -6.74 -8.34 14.96
C ASP A 487 -6.63 -8.73 13.48
N VAL A 488 -6.92 -10.00 13.15
CA VAL A 488 -6.94 -10.47 11.76
C VAL A 488 -8.07 -9.82 10.98
N TYR A 489 -9.28 -9.74 11.54
CA TYR A 489 -10.40 -9.04 10.88
C TYR A 489 -10.05 -7.58 10.59
N ASN A 490 -9.46 -6.87 11.56
CA ASN A 490 -9.01 -5.49 11.40
C ASN A 490 -7.92 -5.34 10.34
N LEU A 491 -7.00 -6.30 10.24
CA LEU A 491 -6.00 -6.33 9.17
C LEU A 491 -6.66 -6.52 7.80
N LEU A 492 -7.58 -7.47 7.64
CA LEU A 492 -8.30 -7.69 6.39
C LEU A 492 -9.13 -6.46 5.99
N ASN A 493 -9.79 -5.81 6.96
CA ASN A 493 -10.55 -4.59 6.73
C ASN A 493 -9.63 -3.44 6.26
N ARG A 494 -8.48 -3.25 6.92
CA ARG A 494 -7.48 -2.25 6.48
C ARG A 494 -6.98 -2.52 5.06
N LEU A 495 -6.69 -3.78 4.72
CA LEU A 495 -6.28 -4.19 3.38
C LEU A 495 -7.38 -3.95 2.34
N LEU A 496 -8.64 -4.22 2.68
CA LEU A 496 -9.77 -3.96 1.79
C LEU A 496 -9.94 -2.46 1.52
N TRP A 497 -9.83 -1.63 2.56
CA TRP A 497 -9.84 -0.18 2.45
C TRP A 497 -8.69 0.32 1.57
N GLN A 498 -7.45 -0.12 1.83
CA GLN A 498 -6.30 0.24 1.00
C GLN A 498 -6.52 -0.19 -0.47
N SER A 499 -6.85 -1.45 -0.70
CA SER A 499 -7.02 -2.02 -2.05
C SER A 499 -8.16 -1.36 -2.83
N GLY A 500 -9.27 -1.03 -2.16
CA GLY A 500 -10.40 -0.30 -2.73
C GLY A 500 -10.05 1.09 -3.24
N PHE A 501 -9.04 1.75 -2.66
CA PHE A 501 -8.55 3.03 -3.16
C PHE A 501 -7.49 2.90 -4.26
N TYR A 502 -6.83 1.75 -4.38
CA TYR A 502 -5.71 1.53 -5.30
C TYR A 502 -6.02 0.60 -6.49
N TYR A 503 -7.31 0.35 -6.78
CA TYR A 503 -7.82 -0.44 -7.92
C TYR A 503 -7.71 -1.97 -7.84
N TYR A 504 -7.20 -2.54 -6.75
CA TYR A 504 -6.94 -4.00 -6.63
C TYR A 504 -7.94 -4.76 -5.74
N ILE A 505 -9.07 -4.14 -5.39
CA ILE A 505 -10.09 -4.74 -4.53
C ILE A 505 -10.57 -6.10 -5.02
N TYR A 506 -10.80 -6.27 -6.33
CA TYR A 506 -11.30 -7.52 -6.89
C TYR A 506 -10.28 -8.64 -6.90
N ASP A 507 -8.99 -8.32 -7.04
CA ASP A 507 -7.93 -9.33 -6.93
C ASP A 507 -7.79 -9.79 -5.47
N PHE A 508 -7.89 -8.87 -4.51
CA PHE A 508 -7.90 -9.22 -3.09
C PHE A 508 -9.11 -10.09 -2.71
N LEU A 509 -10.31 -9.70 -3.16
CA LEU A 509 -11.53 -10.48 -2.93
C LEU A 509 -11.41 -11.85 -3.60
N GLU A 510 -10.94 -11.96 -4.84
CA GLU A 510 -10.81 -13.26 -5.51
C GLU A 510 -9.92 -14.23 -4.72
N ILE A 511 -8.82 -13.75 -4.13
CA ILE A 511 -7.96 -14.58 -3.28
C ILE A 511 -8.67 -14.99 -1.99
N LEU A 512 -9.39 -14.06 -1.35
CA LEU A 512 -10.13 -14.34 -0.12
C LEU A 512 -11.38 -15.22 -0.35
N LYS A 513 -11.86 -15.40 -1.58
CA LYS A 513 -13.07 -16.18 -1.89
C LYS A 513 -13.01 -17.61 -1.36
N GLU A 514 -11.81 -18.17 -1.25
CA GLU A 514 -11.54 -19.50 -0.66
C GLU A 514 -11.79 -19.58 0.87
N TRP A 515 -12.09 -18.46 1.50
CA TRP A 515 -12.50 -18.39 2.90
C TRP A 515 -14.01 -18.42 3.06
N LEU A 516 -14.80 -18.27 2.01
CA LEU A 516 -16.25 -18.46 2.09
C LEU A 516 -16.55 -19.92 2.47
N PRO A 517 -17.58 -20.17 3.32
CA PRO A 517 -17.93 -21.53 3.70
C PRO A 517 -18.43 -22.31 2.48
N GLU A 518 -18.04 -23.58 2.39
CA GLU A 518 -18.64 -24.48 1.39
C GLU A 518 -20.14 -24.59 1.64
N LYS A 519 -20.92 -24.73 0.56
CA LYS A 519 -22.39 -24.67 0.63
C LYS A 519 -23.00 -25.75 1.52
N ASP A 520 -22.33 -26.89 1.62
CA ASP A 520 -22.82 -28.05 2.35
C ASP A 520 -22.42 -28.06 3.84
N ILE A 521 -21.59 -27.10 4.28
CA ILE A 521 -21.20 -26.97 5.69
C ILE A 521 -22.38 -26.33 6.47
N PRO A 522 -22.86 -26.97 7.55
CA PRO A 522 -23.84 -26.38 8.45
C PRO A 522 -23.32 -25.08 9.09
N SER A 523 -24.20 -24.10 9.29
CA SER A 523 -23.84 -22.79 9.85
C SER A 523 -23.17 -22.85 11.22
N GLU A 524 -23.50 -23.85 12.02
CA GLU A 524 -22.95 -24.06 13.36
C GLU A 524 -21.46 -24.44 13.31
N ASN A 525 -20.99 -24.89 12.15
CA ASN A 525 -19.61 -25.34 11.93
C ASN A 525 -18.79 -24.34 11.09
N TYR A 526 -19.28 -23.11 10.91
CA TYR A 526 -18.49 -22.06 10.26
C TYR A 526 -17.25 -21.75 11.09
N SER A 527 -16.09 -21.80 10.45
CA SER A 527 -14.84 -21.43 11.10
C SER A 527 -14.75 -19.91 11.30
N PRO A 528 -13.84 -19.42 12.18
CA PRO A 528 -13.61 -17.99 12.34
C PRO A 528 -13.22 -17.28 11.03
N SER A 529 -12.48 -17.95 10.15
CA SER A 529 -12.16 -17.42 8.82
C SER A 529 -13.40 -17.30 7.93
N ASN A 530 -14.33 -18.26 7.97
CA ASN A 530 -15.61 -18.19 7.25
C ASN A 530 -16.46 -17.00 7.69
N ILE A 531 -16.59 -16.81 9.01
CA ILE A 531 -17.35 -15.70 9.60
C ILE A 531 -16.72 -14.36 9.18
N SER A 532 -15.40 -14.24 9.29
CA SER A 532 -14.66 -13.04 8.90
C SER A 532 -14.89 -12.70 7.42
N ALA A 533 -14.77 -13.68 6.53
CA ALA A 533 -14.95 -13.48 5.09
C ALA A 533 -16.38 -13.04 4.72
N LEU A 534 -17.41 -13.64 5.34
CA LEU A 534 -18.81 -13.27 5.12
C LEU A 534 -19.10 -11.83 5.56
N LEU A 535 -18.55 -11.40 6.71
CA LEU A 535 -18.78 -10.06 7.25
C LEU A 535 -17.99 -8.98 6.50
N LEU A 536 -16.77 -9.28 6.07
CA LEU A 536 -15.81 -8.30 5.58
C LEU A 536 -16.38 -7.42 4.45
N LEU A 537 -16.85 -8.03 3.36
CA LEU A 537 -17.39 -7.29 2.22
C LEU A 537 -18.71 -6.59 2.56
N PHE A 538 -19.56 -7.22 3.38
CA PHE A 538 -20.84 -6.65 3.80
C PHE A 538 -20.63 -5.36 4.62
N VAL A 539 -19.76 -5.40 5.63
CA VAL A 539 -19.41 -4.24 6.47
C VAL A 539 -18.77 -3.15 5.62
N TYR A 540 -17.85 -3.52 4.72
CA TYR A 540 -17.23 -2.56 3.80
C TYR A 540 -18.25 -1.83 2.91
N CYS A 541 -19.23 -2.55 2.35
CA CYS A 541 -20.30 -1.94 1.56
C CYS A 541 -21.12 -0.95 2.42
N LYS A 542 -21.48 -1.34 3.64
CA LYS A 542 -22.21 -0.48 4.58
C LYS A 542 -21.44 0.80 4.92
N GLU A 543 -20.17 0.67 5.30
CA GLU A 543 -19.31 1.80 5.67
C GLU A 543 -19.06 2.73 4.49
N THR A 544 -18.74 2.19 3.30
CA THR A 544 -18.47 3.00 2.11
C THR A 544 -19.71 3.78 1.65
N VAL A 545 -20.91 3.18 1.68
CA VAL A 545 -22.17 3.88 1.39
C VAL A 545 -22.41 4.99 2.41
N LEU A 546 -22.18 4.74 3.70
CA LEU A 546 -22.36 5.75 4.76
C LEU A 546 -21.39 6.94 4.58
N ILE A 547 -20.13 6.68 4.26
CA ILE A 547 -19.16 7.74 3.95
C ILE A 547 -19.61 8.52 2.71
N TRP A 548 -20.05 7.84 1.64
CA TRP A 548 -20.46 8.50 0.40
C TRP A 548 -21.74 9.33 0.56
N ASN A 549 -22.65 8.95 1.45
CA ASN A 549 -23.84 9.75 1.75
C ASN A 549 -23.51 11.16 2.28
N SER A 550 -22.28 11.39 2.77
CA SER A 550 -21.78 12.72 3.14
C SER A 550 -21.16 13.51 1.98
N ARG A 551 -20.96 12.89 0.81
CA ARG A 551 -20.25 13.41 -0.38
C ARG A 551 -21.15 13.39 -1.62
N LEU A 552 -22.32 14.01 -1.49
CA LEU A 552 -23.32 14.06 -2.56
C LEU A 552 -22.85 14.80 -3.83
N ASP A 553 -21.76 15.56 -3.75
CA ASP A 553 -21.11 16.24 -4.86
C ASP A 553 -20.50 15.29 -5.89
N TRP A 554 -20.18 14.06 -5.49
CA TRP A 554 -19.58 13.04 -6.36
C TRP A 554 -20.60 12.12 -7.05
N TYR A 555 -21.89 12.32 -6.78
CA TYR A 555 -22.94 11.46 -7.30
C TYR A 555 -23.21 11.79 -8.77
N GLY A 556 -23.17 10.78 -9.64
CA GLY A 556 -23.31 10.94 -11.08
C GLY A 556 -22.03 11.36 -11.81
N GLU A 557 -20.88 11.44 -11.12
CA GLU A 557 -19.60 11.62 -11.78
C GLU A 557 -19.13 10.31 -12.42
N TRP A 558 -18.76 10.37 -13.70
CA TRP A 558 -18.20 9.26 -14.47
C TRP A 558 -16.91 9.72 -15.17
N PRO A 559 -15.74 9.05 -14.99
CA PRO A 559 -15.29 8.02 -14.07
C PRO A 559 -15.88 7.93 -12.66
N SER A 560 -16.55 6.86 -12.25
CA SER A 560 -16.90 6.77 -10.82
C SER A 560 -15.61 6.61 -9.98
N ILE A 561 -15.44 7.46 -8.97
CA ILE A 561 -14.35 7.32 -7.97
C ILE A 561 -14.79 6.52 -6.74
N TYR A 562 -16.01 5.99 -6.74
CA TYR A 562 -16.49 5.11 -5.68
C TYR A 562 -15.64 3.83 -5.66
N PRO A 563 -15.12 3.35 -4.51
CA PRO A 563 -14.11 2.30 -4.47
C PRO A 563 -14.46 1.00 -5.21
N LEU A 564 -15.72 0.58 -5.20
CA LEU A 564 -16.15 -0.63 -5.93
C LEU A 564 -16.27 -0.39 -7.45
N PHE A 565 -16.49 0.85 -7.91
CA PHE A 565 -16.69 1.15 -9.33
C PHE A 565 -15.47 1.80 -9.99
N ALA A 566 -14.54 2.34 -9.21
CA ALA A 566 -13.29 2.92 -9.70
C ALA A 566 -12.46 1.95 -10.57
N PRO A 567 -12.37 0.63 -10.27
CA PRO A 567 -11.68 -0.34 -11.12
C PRO A 567 -12.43 -0.70 -12.42
N LEU A 568 -13.73 -0.40 -12.51
CA LEU A 568 -14.59 -0.82 -13.61
C LEU A 568 -14.53 0.18 -14.78
N LYS A 569 -13.32 0.47 -15.25
CA LYS A 569 -13.09 1.36 -16.40
C LYS A 569 -11.89 0.89 -17.23
N ASN A 570 -11.96 1.20 -18.51
CA ASN A 570 -10.92 1.00 -19.48
C ASN A 570 -9.77 2.00 -19.25
N GLN A 571 -8.63 1.83 -19.95
CA GLN A 571 -7.46 2.71 -19.78
C GLN A 571 -7.73 4.16 -20.22
N ASP A 572 -8.62 4.35 -21.18
CA ASP A 572 -9.17 5.63 -21.65
C ASP A 572 -10.28 6.17 -20.71
N GLY A 573 -10.64 5.43 -19.65
CA GLY A 573 -11.70 5.77 -18.72
C GLY A 573 -13.09 5.30 -19.13
N SER A 574 -13.28 4.71 -20.32
CA SER A 574 -14.60 4.26 -20.79
C SER A 574 -15.06 2.95 -20.14
N TYR A 575 -16.35 2.61 -20.24
CA TYR A 575 -16.89 1.29 -19.88
C TYR A 575 -17.26 0.47 -21.12
N THR A 576 -16.81 -0.77 -21.18
CA THR A 576 -17.26 -1.75 -22.18
C THR A 576 -18.09 -2.84 -21.51
N SER A 577 -19.32 -3.02 -21.98
CA SER A 577 -20.22 -4.06 -21.45
C SER A 577 -19.61 -5.46 -21.56
N ASN A 578 -19.86 -6.29 -20.55
CA ASN A 578 -19.32 -7.64 -20.35
C ASN A 578 -17.80 -7.73 -20.13
N ARG A 579 -17.05 -6.62 -20.20
CA ARG A 579 -15.60 -6.63 -19.95
C ARG A 579 -15.26 -6.96 -18.50
N PHE A 580 -16.10 -6.45 -17.58
CA PHE A 580 -15.88 -6.57 -16.13
C PHE A 580 -16.82 -7.59 -15.47
N ASP A 581 -17.26 -8.59 -16.23
CA ASP A 581 -18.15 -9.64 -15.73
C ASP A 581 -17.51 -10.41 -14.57
N ARG A 582 -16.18 -10.62 -14.61
CA ARG A 582 -15.45 -11.26 -13.52
C ARG A 582 -15.60 -10.46 -12.22
N GLU A 583 -15.32 -9.16 -12.24
CA GLU A 583 -15.36 -8.29 -11.07
C GLU A 583 -16.77 -8.19 -10.49
N LEU A 584 -17.78 -8.05 -11.36
CA LEU A 584 -19.17 -8.05 -10.95
C LEU A 584 -19.63 -9.41 -10.41
N ASP A 585 -19.17 -10.53 -10.99
CA ASP A 585 -19.46 -11.87 -10.48
C ASP A 585 -18.82 -12.07 -9.10
N ILE A 586 -17.58 -11.64 -8.89
CA ILE A 586 -16.93 -11.67 -7.57
C ILE A 586 -17.76 -10.92 -6.53
N LEU A 587 -18.16 -9.68 -6.83
CA LEU A 587 -18.95 -8.84 -5.92
C LEU A 587 -20.28 -9.52 -5.53
N PHE A 588 -21.06 -9.94 -6.52
CA PHE A 588 -22.42 -10.43 -6.26
C PHE A 588 -22.46 -11.89 -5.85
N SER A 589 -21.53 -12.74 -6.31
CA SER A 589 -21.41 -14.13 -5.79
C SER A 589 -21.07 -14.15 -4.31
N TRP A 590 -20.29 -13.17 -3.84
CA TRP A 590 -19.96 -13.01 -2.43
C TRP A 590 -21.12 -12.45 -1.61
N LEU A 591 -21.69 -11.31 -2.02
CA LEU A 591 -22.80 -10.68 -1.30
C LEU A 591 -24.02 -11.60 -1.19
N PHE A 592 -24.25 -12.44 -2.21
CA PHE A 592 -25.33 -13.41 -2.22
C PHE A 592 -24.88 -14.85 -1.95
N HIS A 593 -23.73 -15.03 -1.30
CA HIS A 593 -23.23 -16.37 -0.97
C HIS A 593 -24.28 -17.16 -0.18
N SER A 594 -24.65 -18.32 -0.70
CA SER A 594 -25.80 -19.08 -0.21
C SER A 594 -25.41 -20.43 0.38
N THR A 595 -26.16 -20.88 1.38
CA THR A 595 -26.09 -22.25 1.89
C THR A 595 -26.63 -23.27 0.87
N SER A 596 -26.50 -24.56 1.16
CA SER A 596 -27.11 -25.66 0.40
C SER A 596 -28.63 -25.52 0.26
N GLN A 597 -29.29 -24.90 1.25
CA GLN A 597 -30.73 -24.59 1.24
C GLN A 597 -31.09 -23.38 0.38
N LYS A 598 -30.10 -22.72 -0.24
CA LYS A 598 -30.24 -21.51 -1.06
C LYS A 598 -30.70 -20.27 -0.27
N GLU A 599 -30.45 -20.28 1.03
CA GLU A 599 -30.61 -19.16 1.94
C GLU A 599 -29.31 -18.35 2.00
N LEU A 600 -29.39 -17.07 2.32
CA LEU A 600 -28.22 -16.20 2.43
C LEU A 600 -27.39 -16.59 3.65
N ALA A 601 -26.14 -17.04 3.44
CA ALA A 601 -25.28 -17.55 4.52
C ALA A 601 -25.01 -16.50 5.62
N LEU A 602 -25.02 -15.22 5.25
CA LEU A 602 -24.83 -14.10 6.17
C LEU A 602 -25.91 -14.04 7.27
N ILE A 603 -27.14 -14.47 6.99
CA ILE A 603 -28.23 -14.50 8.00
C ILE A 603 -27.81 -15.37 9.20
N ASN A 604 -27.18 -16.51 8.93
CA ASN A 604 -26.74 -17.42 9.99
C ASN A 604 -25.63 -16.82 10.85
N VAL A 605 -24.74 -16.03 10.26
CA VAL A 605 -23.68 -15.32 11.00
C VAL A 605 -24.30 -14.31 11.96
N PHE A 606 -25.23 -13.47 11.50
CA PHE A 606 -25.92 -12.49 12.35
C PHE A 606 -26.72 -13.14 13.48
N ASN A 607 -27.33 -14.30 13.23
CA ASN A 607 -28.04 -15.05 14.26
C ASN A 607 -27.10 -15.67 15.31
N SER A 608 -25.88 -16.02 14.90
CA SER A 608 -24.88 -16.66 15.78
C SER A 608 -24.11 -15.67 16.67
N LEU A 609 -23.91 -14.44 16.19
CA LEU A 609 -23.29 -13.35 16.94
C LEU A 609 -24.33 -12.80 17.92
N GLN A 610 -24.42 -13.39 19.12
CA GLN A 610 -25.20 -12.88 20.25
C GLN A 610 -24.73 -11.46 20.62
N LEU A 611 -25.14 -10.47 19.83
CA LEU A 611 -24.83 -9.05 20.02
C LEU A 611 -25.68 -8.56 21.19
N ASP A 612 -25.15 -8.73 22.40
CA ASP A 612 -25.87 -8.46 23.65
C ASP A 612 -26.08 -6.97 23.96
N ASP A 613 -25.40 -6.03 23.28
CA ASP A 613 -25.36 -4.61 23.71
C ASP A 613 -25.67 -3.54 22.65
N ILE A 614 -26.08 -3.92 21.44
CA ILE A 614 -26.63 -2.95 20.48
C ILE A 614 -28.06 -3.35 20.24
N GLU A 615 -28.99 -2.48 20.64
CA GLU A 615 -30.44 -2.56 20.41
C GLU A 615 -30.76 -3.49 19.25
N ARG A 616 -31.62 -4.50 19.51
CA ARG A 616 -32.23 -5.46 18.56
C ARG A 616 -32.75 -4.78 17.29
N THR A 617 -31.84 -4.27 16.48
CA THR A 617 -32.09 -3.91 15.11
C THR A 617 -32.11 -5.25 14.43
N ASN A 618 -33.32 -5.64 14.06
CA ASN A 618 -33.62 -6.81 13.27
C ASN A 618 -33.00 -6.57 11.87
N ILE A 619 -31.67 -6.51 11.79
CA ILE A 619 -30.92 -6.21 10.58
C ILE A 619 -31.11 -7.41 9.69
N ASN A 620 -31.99 -7.27 8.70
CA ASN A 620 -32.15 -8.25 7.65
C ASN A 620 -31.02 -8.02 6.63
N PRO A 621 -30.00 -8.90 6.55
CA PRO A 621 -28.85 -8.65 5.68
C PRO A 621 -29.24 -8.55 4.20
N LEU A 622 -30.33 -9.21 3.78
CA LEU A 622 -30.84 -9.11 2.42
C LEU A 622 -31.42 -7.71 2.11
N GLU A 623 -32.10 -7.10 3.08
CA GLU A 623 -32.63 -5.74 2.95
C GLU A 623 -31.50 -4.72 2.87
N GLU A 624 -30.47 -4.87 3.72
CA GLU A 624 -29.27 -4.03 3.68
C GLU A 624 -28.53 -4.13 2.34
N ILE A 625 -28.35 -5.35 1.79
CA ILE A 625 -27.80 -5.52 0.44
C ILE A 625 -28.68 -4.83 -0.61
N GLY A 626 -30.01 -4.93 -0.45
CA GLY A 626 -30.97 -4.23 -1.28
C GLY A 626 -30.81 -2.71 -1.23
N ASP A 627 -30.54 -2.15 -0.05
CA ASP A 627 -30.25 -0.73 0.18
C ASP A 627 -28.90 -0.32 -0.42
N PHE A 628 -27.86 -1.15 -0.30
CA PHE A 628 -26.56 -0.88 -0.94
C PHE A 628 -26.72 -0.74 -2.46
N ILE A 629 -27.43 -1.68 -3.08
CA ILE A 629 -27.71 -1.65 -4.52
C ILE A 629 -28.50 -0.39 -4.86
N ALA A 630 -29.52 -0.03 -4.09
CA ALA A 630 -30.31 1.17 -4.33
C ALA A 630 -29.44 2.44 -4.28
N GLU A 631 -28.57 2.59 -3.28
CA GLU A 631 -27.67 3.76 -3.21
C GLU A 631 -26.57 3.73 -4.27
N TRP A 632 -26.03 2.56 -4.65
CA TRP A 632 -25.07 2.44 -5.75
C TRP A 632 -25.63 2.93 -7.09
N LEU A 633 -26.90 2.63 -7.37
CA LEU A 633 -27.57 3.15 -8.57
C LEU A 633 -27.62 4.68 -8.58
N VAL A 634 -27.78 5.30 -7.40
CA VAL A 634 -27.85 6.75 -7.24
C VAL A 634 -26.45 7.37 -7.28
N ILE A 635 -25.43 6.71 -6.72
CA ILE A 635 -24.02 7.09 -6.85
C ILE A 635 -23.62 7.12 -8.32
N LEU A 636 -24.02 6.12 -9.11
CA LEU A 636 -23.69 6.02 -10.53
C LEU A 636 -24.45 7.01 -11.41
N ARG A 637 -25.77 7.19 -11.19
CA ARG A 637 -26.60 8.08 -12.04
C ARG A 637 -26.65 9.54 -11.60
N GLY A 638 -26.38 9.82 -10.33
CA GLY A 638 -26.58 11.14 -9.76
C GLY A 638 -28.05 11.47 -9.47
N PHE A 639 -28.30 12.69 -9.00
CA PHE A 639 -29.65 13.19 -8.70
C PHE A 639 -30.27 14.01 -9.84
N ASP A 640 -29.49 14.31 -10.88
CA ASP A 640 -29.94 15.15 -11.98
C ASP A 640 -30.77 14.33 -12.98
N ASP A 641 -31.82 14.94 -13.52
CA ASP A 641 -32.72 14.29 -14.49
C ASP A 641 -32.16 14.33 -15.93
N VAL A 642 -30.83 14.35 -16.05
CA VAL A 642 -30.12 14.32 -17.34
C VAL A 642 -30.06 12.86 -17.79
N GLU A 643 -30.17 12.61 -19.10
CA GLU A 643 -29.93 11.27 -19.65
C GLU A 643 -28.56 10.78 -19.18
N SER A 644 -28.55 9.61 -18.53
CA SER A 644 -27.33 8.98 -18.02
C SER A 644 -26.42 8.60 -19.18
N ASP A 645 -25.11 8.66 -18.94
CA ASP A 645 -24.13 8.18 -19.90
C ASP A 645 -24.41 6.71 -20.24
N LYS A 646 -24.36 6.38 -21.54
CA LYS A 646 -24.63 5.02 -22.04
C LYS A 646 -23.77 3.96 -21.33
N GLU A 647 -22.56 4.34 -20.95
CA GLU A 647 -21.62 3.53 -20.17
C GLU A 647 -22.16 3.17 -18.79
N VAL A 648 -22.75 4.14 -18.08
CA VAL A 648 -23.40 3.91 -16.78
C VAL A 648 -24.60 2.98 -16.94
N GLU A 649 -25.39 3.13 -18.00
CA GLU A 649 -26.54 2.25 -18.26
C GLU A 649 -26.13 0.81 -18.59
N ASN A 650 -25.00 0.62 -19.27
CA ASN A 650 -24.41 -0.68 -19.53
C ASN A 650 -23.92 -1.32 -18.22
N LEU A 651 -23.20 -0.57 -17.37
CA LEU A 651 -22.75 -1.07 -16.07
C LEU A 651 -23.94 -1.50 -15.19
N ILE A 652 -25.00 -0.69 -15.13
CA ILE A 652 -26.22 -1.03 -14.39
C ILE A 652 -26.90 -2.30 -14.95
N GLU A 653 -26.84 -2.51 -16.27
CA GLU A 653 -27.31 -3.75 -16.89
C GLU A 653 -26.51 -4.96 -16.44
N ASP A 654 -25.18 -4.85 -16.52
CA ASP A 654 -24.25 -5.93 -16.21
C ASP A 654 -24.32 -6.27 -14.72
N MET A 655 -24.48 -5.26 -13.85
CA MET A 655 -24.81 -5.46 -12.43
C MET A 655 -26.12 -6.26 -12.26
N ALA A 656 -27.20 -5.88 -12.97
CA ALA A 656 -28.46 -6.60 -12.89
C ALA A 656 -28.33 -8.07 -13.35
N ARG A 657 -27.61 -8.32 -14.46
CA ARG A 657 -27.33 -9.67 -14.96
C ARG A 657 -26.53 -10.50 -13.96
N SER A 658 -25.51 -9.91 -13.32
CA SER A 658 -24.71 -10.59 -12.30
C SER A 658 -25.53 -10.89 -11.04
N ILE A 659 -26.33 -9.94 -10.54
CA ILE A 659 -27.26 -10.18 -9.42
C ILE A 659 -28.21 -11.35 -9.77
N ILE A 660 -28.79 -11.37 -10.98
CA ILE A 660 -29.69 -12.45 -11.40
C ILE A 660 -28.95 -13.79 -11.47
N SER A 661 -27.69 -13.81 -11.91
CA SER A 661 -26.90 -15.04 -12.00
C SER A 661 -26.56 -15.61 -10.63
N ASN A 662 -26.28 -14.74 -9.67
CA ASN A 662 -25.80 -15.11 -8.33
C ASN A 662 -26.89 -15.28 -7.26
N THR A 663 -28.17 -15.05 -7.58
CA THR A 663 -29.28 -15.18 -6.63
C THR A 663 -30.24 -16.33 -6.93
N SER A 664 -30.75 -16.94 -5.86
CA SER A 664 -31.80 -17.96 -5.94
C SER A 664 -33.17 -17.35 -6.31
N ARG A 665 -34.15 -18.17 -6.67
CA ARG A 665 -35.49 -17.67 -7.05
C ARG A 665 -36.22 -17.00 -5.87
N SER A 666 -36.03 -17.49 -4.65
CA SER A 666 -36.60 -16.89 -3.44
C SER A 666 -35.99 -15.52 -3.18
N LEU A 667 -34.66 -15.45 -3.11
CA LEU A 667 -33.93 -14.19 -2.88
C LEU A 667 -34.27 -13.12 -3.94
N LYS A 668 -34.42 -13.51 -5.21
CA LYS A 668 -34.89 -12.61 -6.28
C LYS A 668 -36.27 -12.01 -6.02
N SER A 669 -37.18 -12.81 -5.45
CA SER A 669 -38.54 -12.35 -5.11
C SER A 669 -38.47 -11.38 -3.95
N GLU A 670 -37.77 -11.77 -2.89
CA GLU A 670 -37.62 -10.97 -1.67
C GLU A 670 -36.95 -9.62 -1.95
N LEU A 671 -35.89 -9.57 -2.76
CA LEU A 671 -35.28 -8.30 -3.21
C LEU A 671 -36.26 -7.42 -4.01
N SER A 672 -37.04 -8.02 -4.91
CA SER A 672 -38.04 -7.26 -5.68
C SER A 672 -39.13 -6.69 -4.78
N ASP A 673 -39.54 -7.43 -3.75
CA ASP A 673 -40.55 -7.01 -2.78
C ASP A 673 -40.00 -5.91 -1.89
N PHE A 674 -38.77 -6.07 -1.37
CA PHE A 674 -38.05 -5.03 -0.63
C PHE A 674 -37.94 -3.73 -1.43
N TRP A 675 -37.48 -3.77 -2.69
CA TRP A 675 -37.41 -2.58 -3.53
C TRP A 675 -38.80 -1.97 -3.82
N THR A 676 -39.89 -2.75 -3.76
CA THR A 676 -41.26 -2.18 -3.80
C THR A 676 -41.49 -1.29 -2.60
N SER A 677 -41.30 -1.85 -1.40
CA SER A 677 -41.47 -1.14 -0.13
C SER A 677 -40.56 0.07 -0.04
N LEU A 678 -39.30 -0.03 -0.50
CA LEU A 678 -38.36 1.08 -0.51
C LEU A 678 -38.80 2.21 -1.46
N THR A 679 -39.35 1.90 -2.64
CA THR A 679 -39.90 2.94 -3.53
C THR A 679 -41.13 3.65 -2.97
N GLU A 680 -41.89 3.00 -2.09
CA GLU A 680 -43.00 3.60 -1.34
C GLU A 680 -42.47 4.46 -0.21
N LYS A 681 -41.47 3.98 0.55
CA LYS A 681 -40.78 4.76 1.58
C LYS A 681 -40.19 6.06 1.03
N TYR A 682 -39.55 6.02 -0.14
CA TYR A 682 -39.05 7.24 -0.80
C TYR A 682 -40.17 8.19 -1.25
N LEU A 683 -41.34 7.67 -1.65
CA LEU A 683 -42.51 8.53 -1.93
C LEU A 683 -42.93 9.29 -0.68
N ASP A 684 -43.09 8.56 0.43
CA ASP A 684 -43.56 9.14 1.69
C ASP A 684 -42.55 10.14 2.25
N GLN A 685 -41.25 9.81 2.20
CA GLN A 685 -40.18 10.72 2.60
C GLN A 685 -40.10 11.97 1.70
N GLY A 686 -40.31 11.82 0.39
CA GLY A 686 -40.43 12.94 -0.53
C GLY A 686 -41.63 13.84 -0.21
N ALA A 687 -42.78 13.26 0.13
CA ALA A 687 -43.98 14.00 0.53
C ALA A 687 -43.77 14.76 1.85
N LYS A 688 -43.15 14.11 2.87
CA LYS A 688 -42.77 14.75 4.14
C LYS A 688 -41.79 15.91 3.93
N SER A 689 -40.78 15.71 3.08
CA SER A 689 -39.80 16.77 2.77
C SER A 689 -40.44 17.98 2.12
N ASN A 690 -41.42 17.76 1.23
CA ASN A 690 -42.21 18.83 0.61
C ASN A 690 -43.04 19.61 1.65
N GLN A 691 -43.66 18.92 2.61
CA GLN A 691 -44.41 19.54 3.71
C GLN A 691 -43.51 20.39 4.61
N LEU A 692 -42.27 19.95 4.83
CA LEU A 692 -41.25 20.68 5.59
C LEU A 692 -40.54 21.79 4.80
N GLY A 693 -40.86 21.94 3.50
CA GLY A 693 -40.25 22.95 2.63
C GLY A 693 -38.83 22.63 2.13
N ASP A 694 -38.28 21.44 2.43
CA ASP A 694 -36.96 21.03 1.96
C ASP A 694 -37.02 20.49 0.52
N ARG A 695 -36.95 21.43 -0.42
CA ARG A 695 -36.94 21.14 -1.86
C ARG A 695 -35.74 20.31 -2.29
N LYS A 696 -34.60 20.38 -1.59
CA LYS A 696 -33.40 19.61 -1.96
C LYS A 696 -33.60 18.14 -1.61
N LEU A 697 -34.05 17.87 -0.38
CA LEU A 697 -34.33 16.52 0.09
C LEU A 697 -35.49 15.88 -0.68
N GLN A 698 -36.53 16.64 -1.01
CA GLN A 698 -37.62 16.19 -1.87
C GLN A 698 -37.12 15.75 -3.26
N LYS A 699 -36.25 16.55 -3.90
CA LYS A 699 -35.66 16.19 -5.19
C LYS A 699 -34.86 14.90 -5.09
N GLN A 700 -34.05 14.75 -4.05
CA GLN A 700 -33.26 13.54 -3.82
C GLN A 700 -34.14 12.29 -3.68
N PHE A 701 -35.18 12.31 -2.86
CA PHE A 701 -36.09 11.17 -2.72
C PHE A 701 -36.87 10.87 -4.00
N THR A 702 -37.24 11.91 -4.76
CA THR A 702 -37.89 11.75 -6.07
C THR A 702 -36.96 11.06 -7.07
N ALA A 703 -35.69 11.47 -7.13
CA ALA A 703 -34.68 10.86 -7.98
C ALA A 703 -34.39 9.40 -7.57
N ARG A 704 -34.14 9.13 -6.28
CA ARG A 704 -33.95 7.76 -5.75
C ARG A 704 -35.09 6.83 -6.15
N ARG A 705 -36.33 7.29 -5.97
CA ARG A 705 -37.53 6.53 -6.34
C ARG A 705 -37.60 6.25 -7.84
N LYS A 706 -37.28 7.24 -8.69
CA LYS A 706 -37.28 7.07 -10.15
C LYS A 706 -36.23 6.05 -10.59
N ILE A 707 -34.99 6.24 -10.14
CA ILE A 707 -33.85 5.36 -10.44
C ILE A 707 -34.16 3.91 -10.05
N LEU A 708 -34.65 3.68 -8.83
CA LEU A 708 -34.94 2.34 -8.35
C LEU A 708 -36.11 1.68 -9.11
N ARG A 709 -37.13 2.45 -9.51
CA ARG A 709 -38.24 1.94 -10.35
C ARG A 709 -37.77 1.50 -11.72
N ASP A 710 -36.92 2.31 -12.35
CA ASP A 710 -36.36 2.02 -13.67
C ASP A 710 -35.49 0.75 -13.61
N PHE A 711 -34.61 0.67 -12.60
CA PHE A 711 -33.80 -0.52 -12.35
C PHE A 711 -34.65 -1.77 -12.13
N LYS A 712 -35.68 -1.71 -11.27
CA LYS A 712 -36.58 -2.84 -11.02
C LYS A 712 -37.30 -3.31 -12.28
N LYS A 713 -37.72 -2.37 -13.15
CA LYS A 713 -38.33 -2.72 -14.45
C LYS A 713 -37.33 -3.46 -15.33
N LYS A 714 -36.08 -2.97 -15.41
CA LYS A 714 -34.98 -3.59 -16.16
C LYS A 714 -34.63 -4.98 -15.61
N PHE A 715 -34.47 -5.10 -14.28
CA PHE A 715 -34.22 -6.35 -13.58
C PHE A 715 -35.28 -7.42 -13.89
N ARG A 716 -36.57 -7.07 -13.85
CA ARG A 716 -37.66 -8.00 -14.21
C ARG A 716 -37.66 -8.41 -15.69
N ALA A 717 -37.28 -7.51 -16.60
CA ALA A 717 -37.17 -7.81 -18.01
C ALA A 717 -36.02 -8.82 -18.26
N LEU A 718 -34.83 -8.54 -17.71
CA LEU A 718 -33.65 -9.42 -17.79
C LEU A 718 -33.92 -10.80 -17.16
N GLN A 719 -34.64 -10.85 -16.03
CA GLN A 719 -35.05 -12.12 -15.43
C GLN A 719 -35.90 -12.99 -16.36
N LYS A 720 -36.74 -12.39 -17.21
CA LYS A 720 -37.56 -13.13 -18.19
C LYS A 720 -36.72 -13.58 -19.37
N GLU A 721 -35.84 -12.71 -19.87
CA GLU A 721 -34.91 -13.00 -20.96
C GLU A 721 -34.00 -14.19 -20.61
N MET A 722 -33.33 -14.13 -19.46
CA MET A 722 -32.43 -15.20 -19.00
C MET A 722 -33.14 -16.51 -18.68
N LYS A 723 -34.45 -16.48 -18.38
CA LYS A 723 -35.27 -17.69 -18.25
C LYS A 723 -35.67 -18.28 -19.60
N ALA A 724 -35.82 -17.45 -20.64
CA ALA A 724 -36.16 -17.90 -21.98
C ALA A 724 -34.93 -18.45 -22.74
N ALA A 725 -33.73 -18.03 -22.36
CA ALA A 725 -32.47 -18.51 -22.93
C ALA A 725 -31.98 -19.85 -22.32
N LYS A 726 -32.59 -20.32 -21.23
CA LYS A 726 -32.34 -21.61 -20.59
C LYS A 726 -33.45 -22.60 -20.97
#